data_AF-A0A0L8VSG3-F1
#
_entry.id   AF-A0A0L8VSG3-F1
#
_cell.length_a   1.000
_cell.length_b   1.000
_cell.length_c   1.000
_cell.angle_alpha   90.00
_cell.angle_beta   90.00
_cell.angle_gamma   90.00
#
_symmetry.space_group_name_H-M   'P 1'
#
loop_
_entity.id
_entity.type
_entity.pdbx_description
1 polymer ?
#
loop_
_entity_poly.entity_id
_entity_poly.type
_entity_poly.pdbx_seq_one_letter_code
_entity_poly.pdbx_strand_id
1 'polypeptide(L)'
;MTDTKQLFIEAGQSQLFHNWESLSRKDQEELLSNLEQISSKRSPAKLLEDCQNAIKFSLANSSKDTGVDISPLPPTSYESLIGNSKKENEYWRLGLEAIGKGEVAVILMAGGQGTRLGSSQPKGCYDIGLPSKKSLFQIQAEKLIRLQDMVKDKKVEIPWYIMTSGPTRAATEAYFQEHNYFGLNKEQITFFNQGTLPAFDLTGKHFLMKDPVNLSQSPDGNGGLYRAIKENKLNEDFDRRGIKHVYMYCVDNVLSKIADPVFIGFAIKHGFELATKAVRKRDAHESVGLIATKNEKPCVIEYSEISNELAEAKDKDGLLKLRAGNIVNHYYLVDLLKRDLDQWCENMPYHIAKKKIPAYDSVTGKYTKPTEPNGIKLEQFIFDVFDTVPLNKFGCLEVDRCKEFSPLKNGPGSKNDNPETSRLAYLKLGTSWLEDAGAIVKDGVLVEVSSKLSYAGENLSQFKGKVIDRSGIRRASNRPIQLRKGYKVLAIETSCDDTCVSVLDRFSKSAAPNVLANLKDTLDSIDEGGIIPTKAHIHHQARIGPLTERALIESNAREGIDLICVTRGPGMPGSLSGGLDFAKGLAVAWNKPLIGVHHMLGHLLIPRMGTNGKVPQFPFVSLLVSGGHTTFVLSRAIDDHEILCDTIDIAVGDSLDKCGRELGFKGTMIAREMEKFINQDINDQDFALKLEMPSPLKNSAKIQELPEREIRSIAYQVQESVFDHIINKLKHVLKSQPEKFKNVREFVCSGGVSSNQRLRTKLETELGTLNSTSFFNFYYPPMDLCSDNSIMIGWAGIEIWESLRLVSDLDICPIRQWPLNDLLSVDGWRTDQL
;
A
#
# COMPACT_ATOMS: atom_id res chain seq x y z
N MET A 1 -54.92 -7.40 4.43
CA MET A 1 -53.86 -7.06 3.45
C MET A 1 -54.56 -6.51 2.24
N THR A 2 -54.49 -5.20 2.06
CA THR A 2 -55.04 -4.50 0.90
C THR A 2 -54.37 -5.07 -0.35
N ASP A 3 -55.15 -5.46 -1.36
CA ASP A 3 -54.60 -5.91 -2.64
C ASP A 3 -53.72 -4.79 -3.22
N THR A 4 -52.40 -5.02 -3.32
CA THR A 4 -51.42 -4.03 -3.83
C THR A 4 -51.87 -3.47 -5.18
N LYS A 5 -52.51 -4.29 -6.02
CA LYS A 5 -53.09 -3.85 -7.28
C LYS A 5 -54.15 -2.78 -7.07
N GLN A 6 -55.09 -3.04 -6.15
CA GLN A 6 -56.17 -2.13 -5.81
C GLN A 6 -55.66 -0.80 -5.24
N LEU A 7 -54.62 -0.85 -4.39
CA LEU A 7 -54.00 0.36 -3.82
C LEU A 7 -53.45 1.31 -4.89
N PHE A 8 -52.80 0.78 -5.92
CA PHE A 8 -52.29 1.59 -7.03
C PHE A 8 -53.41 2.08 -7.96
N ILE A 9 -54.44 1.27 -8.19
CA ILE A 9 -55.64 1.68 -8.96
C ILE A 9 -56.34 2.85 -8.25
N GLU A 10 -56.53 2.78 -6.94
CA GLU A 10 -57.14 3.85 -6.13
C GLU A 10 -56.31 5.14 -6.13
N ALA A 11 -54.98 5.02 -6.24
CA ALA A 11 -54.07 6.15 -6.44
C ALA A 11 -54.05 6.68 -7.89
N GLY A 12 -54.96 6.23 -8.76
CA GLY A 12 -55.07 6.67 -10.14
C GLY A 12 -54.01 6.06 -11.09
N GLN A 13 -53.42 4.93 -10.73
CA GLN A 13 -52.35 4.27 -11.48
C GLN A 13 -52.82 3.01 -12.23
N SER A 14 -54.06 2.99 -12.69
CA SER A 14 -54.65 1.84 -13.41
C SER A 14 -53.88 1.50 -14.69
N GLN A 15 -53.20 2.47 -15.30
CA GLN A 15 -52.40 2.26 -16.51
C GLN A 15 -51.29 1.23 -16.31
N LEU A 16 -50.76 1.07 -15.09
CA LEU A 16 -49.71 0.07 -14.80
C LEU A 16 -50.17 -1.37 -15.04
N PHE A 17 -51.49 -1.61 -15.06
CA PHE A 17 -52.08 -2.94 -15.14
C PHE A 17 -52.84 -3.18 -16.46
N HIS A 18 -52.72 -2.32 -17.48
CA HIS A 18 -53.44 -2.49 -18.74
C HIS A 18 -53.15 -3.83 -19.44
N ASN A 19 -51.90 -4.29 -19.39
CA ASN A 19 -51.49 -5.56 -19.98
C ASN A 19 -51.55 -6.73 -18.99
N TRP A 20 -52.22 -6.57 -17.83
CA TRP A 20 -52.21 -7.56 -16.74
C TRP A 20 -52.59 -8.97 -17.20
N GLU A 21 -53.69 -9.12 -17.96
CA GLU A 21 -54.17 -10.42 -18.45
C GLU A 21 -53.22 -11.08 -19.48
N SER A 22 -52.32 -10.29 -20.09
CA SER A 22 -51.32 -10.78 -21.05
C SER A 22 -50.00 -11.17 -20.41
N LEU A 23 -49.76 -10.78 -19.14
CA LEU A 23 -48.57 -11.17 -18.40
C LEU A 23 -48.65 -12.63 -17.97
N SER A 24 -47.50 -13.31 -17.92
CA SER A 24 -47.44 -14.63 -17.30
C SER A 24 -47.77 -14.52 -15.81
N ARG A 25 -48.26 -15.60 -15.19
CA ARG A 25 -48.52 -15.62 -13.74
C ARG A 25 -47.29 -15.21 -12.92
N LYS A 26 -46.10 -15.62 -13.36
CA LYS A 26 -44.84 -15.24 -12.73
C LYS A 26 -44.60 -13.73 -12.80
N ASP A 27 -44.83 -13.13 -13.98
CA ASP A 27 -44.63 -11.69 -14.18
C ASP A 27 -45.68 -10.85 -13.42
N GLN A 28 -46.91 -11.36 -13.29
CA GLN A 28 -47.94 -10.77 -12.44
C GLN A 28 -47.51 -10.74 -10.97
N GLU A 29 -47.03 -11.87 -10.44
CA GLU A 29 -46.51 -11.98 -9.08
C GLU A 29 -45.29 -11.06 -8.86
N GLU A 30 -44.39 -10.98 -9.85
CA GLU A 30 -43.21 -10.11 -9.82
C GLU A 30 -43.59 -8.62 -9.81
N LEU A 31 -44.52 -8.20 -10.68
CA LEU A 31 -45.01 -6.82 -10.72
C LEU A 31 -45.63 -6.41 -9.37
N LEU A 32 -46.48 -7.25 -8.78
CA LEU A 32 -47.10 -6.94 -7.48
C LEU A 32 -46.06 -6.86 -6.35
N SER A 33 -45.10 -7.78 -6.33
CA SER A 33 -44.00 -7.76 -5.37
C SER A 33 -43.17 -6.47 -5.47
N ASN A 34 -42.82 -6.06 -6.69
CA ASN A 34 -42.07 -4.83 -6.93
C ASN A 34 -42.85 -3.57 -6.52
N LEU A 35 -44.17 -3.54 -6.78
CA LEU A 35 -45.02 -2.42 -6.35
C LEU A 35 -45.24 -2.40 -4.84
N GLU A 36 -45.31 -3.56 -4.18
CA GLU A 36 -45.42 -3.68 -2.73
C GLU A 36 -44.15 -3.18 -2.01
N GLN A 37 -42.97 -3.44 -2.57
CA GLN A 37 -41.72 -2.86 -2.05
C GLN A 37 -41.71 -1.33 -2.07
N ILE A 38 -42.40 -0.72 -3.04
CA ILE A 38 -42.51 0.74 -3.14
C ILE A 38 -43.57 1.24 -2.15
N SER A 39 -44.77 0.65 -2.16
CA SER A 39 -45.90 1.10 -1.34
C SER A 39 -45.70 0.89 0.16
N SER A 40 -44.90 -0.11 0.56
CA SER A 40 -44.51 -0.35 1.96
C SER A 40 -43.64 0.77 2.54
N LYS A 41 -42.88 1.50 1.70
CA LYS A 41 -42.06 2.63 2.13
C LYS A 41 -42.82 3.95 2.12
N ARG A 42 -43.66 4.18 1.11
CA ARG A 42 -44.49 5.38 0.96
C ARG A 42 -45.65 5.06 0.03
N SER A 43 -46.88 5.40 0.44
CA SER A 43 -48.07 5.07 -0.36
C SER A 43 -48.00 5.72 -1.75
N PRO A 44 -48.53 5.07 -2.80
CA PRO A 44 -48.48 5.62 -4.16
C PRO A 44 -49.20 6.98 -4.26
N ALA A 45 -50.32 7.16 -3.55
CA ALA A 45 -51.01 8.43 -3.47
C ALA A 45 -50.12 9.54 -2.89
N LYS A 46 -49.35 9.25 -1.84
CA LYS A 46 -48.45 10.23 -1.23
C LYS A 46 -47.28 10.58 -2.15
N LEU A 47 -46.68 9.58 -2.83
CA LEU A 47 -45.59 9.82 -3.80
C LEU A 47 -46.03 10.74 -4.95
N LEU A 48 -47.26 10.58 -5.44
CA LEU A 48 -47.84 11.46 -6.46
C LEU A 48 -48.08 12.86 -5.90
N GLU A 49 -48.61 12.98 -4.69
CA GLU A 49 -48.78 14.25 -3.99
C GLU A 49 -47.44 14.98 -3.81
N ASP A 50 -46.39 14.26 -3.41
CA ASP A 50 -45.04 14.81 -3.25
C ASP A 50 -44.48 15.32 -4.58
N CYS A 51 -44.70 14.59 -5.68
CA CYS A 51 -44.31 15.04 -7.01
C CYS A 51 -45.06 16.34 -7.39
N GLN A 52 -46.37 16.39 -7.16
CA GLN A 52 -47.18 17.60 -7.40
C GLN A 52 -46.70 18.78 -6.55
N ASN A 53 -46.38 18.55 -5.29
CA ASN A 53 -45.88 19.57 -4.38
C ASN A 53 -44.50 20.08 -4.81
N ALA A 54 -43.62 19.17 -5.26
CA ALA A 54 -42.33 19.53 -5.83
C ALA A 54 -42.47 20.38 -7.12
N ILE A 55 -43.47 20.08 -7.97
CA ILE A 55 -43.77 20.88 -9.19
C ILE A 55 -44.16 22.30 -8.79
N LYS A 56 -45.06 22.43 -7.81
CA LYS A 56 -45.48 23.74 -7.29
C LYS A 56 -44.31 24.50 -6.67
N PHE A 57 -43.49 23.82 -5.87
CA PHE A 57 -42.31 24.40 -5.21
C PHE A 57 -41.29 24.92 -6.24
N SER A 58 -40.98 24.12 -7.28
CA SER A 58 -40.07 24.53 -8.35
C SER A 58 -40.57 25.76 -9.13
N LEU A 59 -41.88 25.88 -9.35
CA LEU A 59 -42.49 27.07 -9.97
C LEU A 59 -42.40 28.30 -9.06
N ALA A 60 -42.61 28.14 -7.76
CA ALA A 60 -42.49 29.23 -6.78
C ALA A 60 -41.06 29.74 -6.63
N ASN A 61 -40.04 28.88 -6.66
CA ASN A 61 -38.63 29.31 -6.61
C ASN A 61 -38.16 29.97 -7.91
N SER A 62 -38.88 29.81 -9.02
CA SER A 62 -38.52 30.41 -10.32
C SER A 62 -38.95 31.88 -10.45
N SER A 63 -39.83 32.38 -9.58
CA SER A 63 -40.19 33.80 -9.56
C SER A 63 -39.09 34.62 -8.88
N LYS A 64 -38.38 35.44 -9.67
CA LYS A 64 -37.25 36.30 -9.24
C LYS A 64 -37.60 37.42 -8.24
N ASP A 65 -38.84 37.52 -7.81
CA ASP A 65 -39.37 38.68 -7.09
C ASP A 65 -40.27 38.23 -5.93
N THR A 66 -39.68 37.91 -4.77
CA THR A 66 -40.43 37.33 -3.63
C THR A 66 -40.29 38.09 -2.32
N GLY A 67 -39.61 39.24 -2.27
CA GLY A 67 -39.43 39.98 -1.00
C GLY A 67 -38.73 39.16 0.10
N VAL A 68 -37.99 38.11 -0.28
CA VAL A 68 -37.26 37.22 0.62
C VAL A 68 -35.93 37.87 1.00
N ASP A 69 -35.65 37.96 2.30
CA ASP A 69 -34.38 38.48 2.80
C ASP A 69 -33.29 37.41 2.69
N ILE A 70 -32.41 37.61 1.71
CA ILE A 70 -31.20 36.81 1.52
C ILE A 70 -30.00 37.63 1.99
N SER A 71 -29.32 37.10 2.99
CA SER A 71 -28.18 37.76 3.63
C SER A 71 -27.03 36.77 3.89
N PRO A 72 -25.77 37.25 3.98
CA PRO A 72 -24.66 36.42 4.45
C PRO A 72 -24.91 35.91 5.87
N LEU A 73 -24.30 34.77 6.21
CA LEU A 73 -24.29 34.31 7.60
C LEU A 73 -23.64 35.35 8.53
N PRO A 74 -24.14 35.51 9.76
CA PRO A 74 -23.54 36.41 10.72
C PRO A 74 -22.15 35.91 11.15
N PRO A 75 -21.26 36.80 11.67
CA PRO A 75 -19.93 36.41 12.16
C PRO A 75 -19.93 35.37 13.28
N THR A 76 -21.06 35.19 13.99
CA THR A 76 -21.23 34.14 15.00
C THR A 76 -21.35 32.73 14.41
N SER A 77 -21.72 32.64 13.13
CA SER A 77 -22.03 31.39 12.42
C SER A 77 -21.17 31.22 11.16
N TYR A 78 -20.23 32.13 10.92
CA TYR A 78 -19.32 32.09 9.77
C TYR A 78 -17.91 32.49 10.18
N GLU A 79 -16.94 31.66 9.80
CA GLU A 79 -15.54 31.92 10.06
C GLU A 79 -14.66 31.55 8.85
N SER A 80 -13.67 32.37 8.53
CA SER A 80 -12.67 32.07 7.50
C SER A 80 -11.33 31.71 8.13
N LEU A 81 -10.76 30.57 7.68
CA LEU A 81 -9.42 30.13 8.09
C LEU A 81 -8.31 30.61 7.15
N ILE A 82 -8.66 31.27 6.04
CA ILE A 82 -7.68 31.71 5.05
C ILE A 82 -6.71 32.71 5.71
N GLY A 83 -5.45 32.28 5.88
CA GLY A 83 -4.40 33.08 6.52
C GLY A 83 -4.39 33.05 8.06
N ASN A 84 -5.19 32.19 8.72
CA ASN A 84 -5.30 32.15 10.19
C ASN A 84 -4.80 30.84 10.81
N SER A 85 -3.48 30.64 10.79
CA SER A 85 -2.83 29.41 11.31
C SER A 85 -3.03 29.17 12.81
N LYS A 86 -3.24 30.23 13.61
CA LYS A 86 -3.46 30.10 15.06
C LYS A 86 -4.76 29.34 15.36
N LYS A 87 -5.86 29.74 14.70
CA LYS A 87 -7.15 29.07 14.85
C LYS A 87 -7.16 27.69 14.23
N GLU A 88 -6.53 27.53 13.06
CA GLU A 88 -6.34 26.23 12.43
C GLU A 88 -5.68 25.23 13.39
N ASN A 89 -4.59 25.61 14.07
CA ASN A 89 -3.92 24.76 15.06
C ASN A 89 -4.77 24.47 16.30
N GLU A 90 -5.56 25.44 16.79
CA GLU A 90 -6.47 25.23 17.91
C GLU A 90 -7.52 24.18 17.58
N TYR A 91 -8.18 24.34 16.43
CA TYR A 91 -9.22 23.42 15.98
C TYR A 91 -8.64 22.04 15.65
N TRP A 92 -7.50 22.00 14.96
CA TRP A 92 -6.78 20.76 14.68
C TRP A 92 -6.57 19.91 15.93
N ARG A 93 -6.15 20.53 17.04
CA ARG A 93 -5.94 19.84 18.33
C ARG A 93 -7.24 19.27 18.89
N LEU A 94 -8.33 20.05 18.88
CA LEU A 94 -9.63 19.61 19.41
C LEU A 94 -10.22 18.46 18.59
N GLY A 95 -10.14 18.53 17.25
CA GLY A 95 -10.61 17.46 16.40
C GLY A 95 -9.78 16.19 16.52
N LEU A 96 -8.44 16.29 16.60
CA LEU A 96 -7.59 15.12 16.83
C LEU A 96 -7.84 14.49 18.20
N GLU A 97 -8.19 15.27 19.22
CA GLU A 97 -8.58 14.76 20.53
C GLU A 97 -9.88 13.94 20.43
N ALA A 98 -10.89 14.43 19.71
CA ALA A 98 -12.14 13.70 19.48
C ALA A 98 -11.91 12.41 18.68
N ILE A 99 -11.07 12.46 17.64
CA ILE A 99 -10.66 11.26 16.90
C ILE A 99 -9.98 10.28 17.86
N GLY A 100 -9.00 10.73 18.66
CA GLY A 100 -8.27 9.87 19.59
C GLY A 100 -9.11 9.25 20.72
N LYS A 101 -10.31 9.78 20.98
CA LYS A 101 -11.31 9.19 21.88
C LYS A 101 -12.22 8.16 21.21
N GLY A 102 -12.09 7.96 19.90
CA GLY A 102 -12.97 7.10 19.12
C GLY A 102 -14.37 7.69 18.90
N GLU A 103 -14.53 9.01 19.02
CA GLU A 103 -15.85 9.68 18.98
C GLU A 103 -16.26 10.14 17.57
N VAL A 104 -15.44 9.89 16.54
CA VAL A 104 -15.60 10.42 15.19
C VAL A 104 -15.87 9.31 14.18
N ALA A 105 -16.88 9.50 13.34
CA ALA A 105 -17.15 8.68 12.18
C ALA A 105 -17.29 9.49 10.89
N VAL A 106 -17.22 8.80 9.76
CA VAL A 106 -17.30 9.39 8.43
C VAL A 106 -18.39 8.71 7.63
N ILE A 107 -19.24 9.50 6.97
CA ILE A 107 -20.18 9.01 5.95
C ILE A 107 -19.78 9.53 4.58
N LEU A 108 -19.53 8.62 3.66
CA LEU A 108 -19.23 8.90 2.26
C LEU A 108 -20.48 8.70 1.38
N MET A 109 -20.82 9.71 0.61
CA MET A 109 -21.86 9.62 -0.42
C MET A 109 -21.25 9.19 -1.76
N ALA A 110 -21.37 7.89 -2.08
CA ALA A 110 -20.80 7.23 -3.26
C ALA A 110 -21.87 6.58 -4.17
N GLY A 111 -23.11 7.07 -4.13
CA GLY A 111 -24.22 6.51 -4.90
C GLY A 111 -24.15 6.72 -6.43
N GLY A 112 -23.31 7.64 -6.91
CA GLY A 112 -23.20 8.01 -8.32
C GLY A 112 -22.32 7.07 -9.16
N GLN A 113 -22.79 6.70 -10.35
CA GLN A 113 -21.98 6.02 -11.37
C GLN A 113 -21.02 6.99 -12.07
N GLY A 114 -19.88 6.48 -12.56
CA GLY A 114 -18.88 7.23 -13.32
C GLY A 114 -19.24 7.50 -14.80
N THR A 115 -20.51 7.35 -15.19
CA THR A 115 -20.92 7.37 -16.61
C THR A 115 -20.62 8.68 -17.33
N ARG A 116 -20.77 9.84 -16.67
CA ARG A 116 -20.37 11.14 -17.22
C ARG A 116 -18.86 11.28 -17.44
N LEU A 117 -18.06 10.42 -16.79
CA LEU A 117 -16.61 10.36 -16.91
C LEU A 117 -16.15 9.34 -17.97
N GLY A 118 -17.09 8.69 -18.66
CA GLY A 118 -16.81 7.60 -19.60
C GLY A 118 -16.51 6.25 -18.93
N SER A 119 -16.84 6.07 -17.65
CA SER A 119 -16.61 4.83 -16.91
C SER A 119 -17.91 4.12 -16.54
N SER A 120 -17.92 2.78 -16.66
CA SER A 120 -19.01 1.92 -16.18
C SER A 120 -18.91 1.63 -14.67
N GLN A 121 -17.77 1.91 -14.04
CA GLN A 121 -17.52 1.65 -12.64
C GLN A 121 -18.10 2.75 -11.73
N PRO A 122 -18.29 2.47 -10.43
CA PRO A 122 -18.57 3.50 -9.43
C PRO A 122 -17.53 4.60 -9.45
N LYS A 123 -17.95 5.85 -9.20
CA LYS A 123 -17.07 7.02 -9.35
C LYS A 123 -15.83 6.98 -8.45
N GLY A 124 -15.93 6.37 -7.26
CA GLY A 124 -14.81 6.23 -6.35
C GLY A 124 -13.66 5.35 -6.88
N CYS A 125 -13.94 4.47 -7.84
CA CYS A 125 -12.95 3.61 -8.50
C CYS A 125 -12.14 4.34 -9.59
N TYR A 126 -12.48 5.60 -9.90
CA TYR A 126 -11.89 6.31 -11.02
C TYR A 126 -10.43 6.71 -10.76
N ASP A 127 -9.54 6.39 -11.71
CA ASP A 127 -8.16 6.89 -11.76
C ASP A 127 -8.11 8.19 -12.56
N ILE A 128 -7.76 9.31 -11.90
CA ILE A 128 -7.61 10.62 -12.54
C ILE A 128 -6.25 10.77 -13.26
N GLY A 129 -5.44 9.72 -13.30
CA GLY A 129 -4.14 9.67 -13.95
C GLY A 129 -3.02 10.25 -13.12
N LEU A 130 -3.09 10.14 -11.79
CA LEU A 130 -1.97 10.47 -10.89
C LEU A 130 -0.76 9.58 -11.20
N PRO A 131 0.47 10.01 -10.90
CA PRO A 131 1.66 9.17 -11.03
C PRO A 131 1.53 7.81 -10.32
N SER A 132 0.81 7.74 -9.20
CA SER A 132 0.55 6.50 -8.45
C SER A 132 -0.56 5.61 -8.99
N LYS A 133 -1.39 6.09 -9.92
CA LYS A 133 -2.59 5.40 -10.44
C LYS A 133 -3.65 5.07 -9.39
N LYS A 134 -3.60 5.71 -8.22
CA LYS A 134 -4.58 5.50 -7.15
C LYS A 134 -5.97 5.98 -7.55
N SER A 135 -6.97 5.20 -7.17
CA SER A 135 -8.38 5.60 -7.25
C SER A 135 -8.75 6.60 -6.14
N LEU A 136 -9.90 7.26 -6.28
CA LEU A 136 -10.41 8.16 -5.24
C LEU A 136 -10.66 7.44 -3.91
N PHE A 137 -11.16 6.20 -3.95
CA PHE A 137 -11.33 5.38 -2.75
C PHE A 137 -10.00 5.13 -2.05
N GLN A 138 -8.94 4.81 -2.78
CA GLN A 138 -7.63 4.57 -2.19
C GLN A 138 -7.03 5.85 -1.58
N ILE A 139 -7.13 6.99 -2.27
CA ILE A 139 -6.67 8.29 -1.74
C ILE A 139 -7.37 8.62 -0.41
N GLN A 140 -8.67 8.37 -0.35
CA GLN A 140 -9.48 8.60 0.85
C GLN A 140 -9.11 7.61 1.95
N ALA A 141 -9.06 6.30 1.67
CA ALA A 141 -8.67 5.29 2.66
C ALA A 141 -7.31 5.61 3.30
N GLU A 142 -6.31 6.00 2.50
CA GLU A 142 -4.99 6.37 3.01
C GLU A 142 -5.00 7.62 3.91
N LYS A 143 -5.94 8.55 3.71
CA LYS A 143 -6.11 9.71 4.61
C LYS A 143 -6.68 9.29 5.96
N LEU A 144 -7.61 8.32 6.01
CA LEU A 144 -8.10 7.76 7.27
C LEU A 144 -6.99 7.04 8.03
N ILE A 145 -6.23 6.18 7.35
CA ILE A 145 -5.07 5.49 7.91
C ILE A 145 -4.11 6.52 8.52
N ARG A 146 -3.79 7.58 7.75
CA ARG A 146 -2.87 8.62 8.23
C ARG A 146 -3.39 9.33 9.47
N LEU A 147 -4.68 9.65 9.56
CA LEU A 147 -5.27 10.26 10.77
C LEU A 147 -5.21 9.33 11.99
N GLN A 148 -5.50 8.04 11.78
CA GLN A 148 -5.40 7.02 12.83
C GLN A 148 -3.95 6.85 13.33
N ASP A 149 -2.97 6.99 12.43
CA ASP A 149 -1.54 6.98 12.80
C ASP A 149 -1.10 8.23 13.58
N MET A 150 -1.85 9.33 13.49
CA MET A 150 -1.52 10.60 14.14
C MET A 150 -2.02 10.70 15.58
N VAL A 151 -2.97 9.86 16.00
CA VAL A 151 -3.46 9.82 17.38
C VAL A 151 -2.59 8.90 18.26
N LYS A 152 -2.62 9.13 19.58
CA LYS A 152 -1.73 8.42 20.52
C LYS A 152 -2.05 6.93 20.61
N ASP A 153 -3.34 6.58 20.64
CA ASP A 153 -3.79 5.19 20.64
C ASP A 153 -3.99 4.73 19.19
N LYS A 154 -3.02 3.96 18.70
CA LYS A 154 -3.02 3.44 17.32
C LYS A 154 -4.10 2.39 17.06
N LYS A 155 -4.89 2.00 18.07
CA LYS A 155 -6.04 1.10 17.91
C LYS A 155 -7.33 1.83 17.58
N VAL A 156 -7.34 3.15 17.63
CA VAL A 156 -8.50 3.96 17.25
C VAL A 156 -8.77 3.76 15.76
N GLU A 157 -9.98 3.33 15.46
CA GLU A 157 -10.51 3.24 14.10
C GLU A 157 -11.52 4.37 13.89
N ILE A 158 -11.52 4.97 12.70
CA ILE A 158 -12.55 5.93 12.30
C ILE A 158 -13.57 5.16 11.45
N PRO A 159 -14.78 4.86 11.95
CA PRO A 159 -15.77 4.11 11.17
C PRO A 159 -16.10 4.84 9.87
N TRP A 160 -16.05 4.11 8.76
CA TRP A 160 -16.29 4.62 7.43
C TRP A 160 -17.55 3.99 6.83
N TYR A 161 -18.65 4.74 6.88
CA TYR A 161 -19.92 4.34 6.31
C TYR A 161 -19.99 4.79 4.85
N ILE A 162 -20.08 3.86 3.91
CA ILE A 162 -20.08 4.14 2.48
C ILE A 162 -21.48 3.93 1.92
N MET A 163 -22.14 5.03 1.58
CA MET A 163 -23.46 5.03 0.96
C MET A 163 -23.35 4.77 -0.54
N THR A 164 -23.87 3.64 -1.00
CA THR A 164 -23.95 3.27 -2.43
C THR A 164 -25.38 3.36 -2.94
N SER A 165 -25.55 3.26 -4.27
CA SER A 165 -26.86 2.99 -4.88
C SER A 165 -26.97 1.51 -5.21
N GLY A 166 -28.18 1.01 -5.46
CA GLY A 166 -28.38 -0.38 -5.91
C GLY A 166 -27.40 -0.81 -7.02
N PRO A 167 -27.28 -0.04 -8.12
CA PRO A 167 -26.34 -0.36 -9.20
C PRO A 167 -24.85 -0.27 -8.86
N THR A 168 -24.43 0.50 -7.85
CA THR A 168 -23.01 0.64 -7.51
C THR A 168 -22.56 -0.29 -6.39
N ARG A 169 -23.48 -0.83 -5.58
CA ARG A 169 -23.20 -1.62 -4.38
C ARG A 169 -22.21 -2.77 -4.61
N ALA A 170 -22.57 -3.72 -5.48
CA ALA A 170 -21.76 -4.93 -5.69
C ALA A 170 -20.36 -4.61 -6.25
N ALA A 171 -20.28 -3.69 -7.20
CA ALA A 171 -19.00 -3.27 -7.79
C ALA A 171 -18.12 -2.54 -6.76
N THR A 172 -18.69 -1.71 -5.89
CA THR A 172 -17.94 -1.04 -4.82
C THR A 172 -17.41 -2.04 -3.79
N GLU A 173 -18.23 -2.97 -3.30
CA GLU A 173 -17.76 -3.98 -2.33
C GLU A 173 -16.68 -4.88 -2.92
N ALA A 174 -16.85 -5.36 -4.15
CA ALA A 174 -15.86 -6.17 -4.84
C ALA A 174 -14.53 -5.42 -5.00
N TYR A 175 -14.57 -4.14 -5.38
CA TYR A 175 -13.37 -3.32 -5.53
C TYR A 175 -12.61 -3.15 -4.20
N PHE A 176 -13.31 -2.94 -3.09
CA PHE A 176 -12.68 -2.89 -1.77
C PHE A 176 -12.07 -4.25 -1.36
N GLN A 177 -12.76 -5.36 -1.63
CA GLN A 177 -12.27 -6.70 -1.32
C GLN A 177 -11.00 -7.04 -2.12
N GLU A 178 -11.00 -6.77 -3.43
CA GLU A 178 -9.86 -6.96 -4.33
C GLU A 178 -8.61 -6.20 -3.86
N HIS A 179 -8.81 -5.01 -3.28
CA HIS A 179 -7.73 -4.15 -2.80
C HIS A 179 -7.45 -4.31 -1.30
N ASN A 180 -7.93 -5.40 -0.68
CA ASN A 180 -7.78 -5.68 0.75
C ASN A 180 -8.12 -4.46 1.64
N TYR A 181 -9.25 -3.81 1.33
CA TYR A 181 -9.77 -2.62 1.99
C TYR A 181 -8.75 -1.46 2.09
N PHE A 182 -7.78 -1.43 1.17
CA PHE A 182 -6.69 -0.44 1.09
C PHE A 182 -5.82 -0.36 2.36
N GLY A 183 -5.83 -1.40 3.19
CA GLY A 183 -5.13 -1.46 4.48
C GLY A 183 -5.95 -1.03 5.70
N LEU A 184 -7.23 -0.69 5.52
CA LEU A 184 -8.16 -0.51 6.63
C LEU A 184 -8.72 -1.88 7.09
N ASN A 185 -8.93 -2.05 8.40
CA ASN A 185 -9.69 -3.17 8.95
C ASN A 185 -11.10 -3.21 8.35
N LYS A 186 -11.54 -4.40 7.94
CA LYS A 186 -12.83 -4.61 7.28
C LYS A 186 -14.01 -4.18 8.16
N GLU A 187 -13.90 -4.43 9.47
CA GLU A 187 -14.94 -4.18 10.46
C GLU A 187 -15.20 -2.69 10.71
N GLN A 188 -14.28 -1.81 10.29
CA GLN A 188 -14.47 -0.36 10.36
C GLN A 188 -15.23 0.20 9.16
N ILE A 189 -15.41 -0.58 8.09
CA ILE A 189 -16.10 -0.15 6.87
C ILE A 189 -17.49 -0.76 6.82
N THR A 190 -18.51 0.09 6.68
CA THR A 190 -19.90 -0.35 6.57
C THR A 190 -20.51 0.17 5.27
N PHE A 191 -20.84 -0.74 4.36
CA PHE A 191 -21.55 -0.39 3.13
C PHE A 191 -23.06 -0.40 3.37
N PHE A 192 -23.75 0.65 2.96
CA PHE A 192 -25.21 0.76 3.06
C PHE A 192 -25.78 1.41 1.80
N ASN A 193 -27.04 1.12 1.50
CA ASN A 193 -27.67 1.63 0.27
C ASN A 193 -28.58 2.81 0.58
N GLN A 194 -28.52 3.82 -0.29
CA GLN A 194 -29.58 4.82 -0.37
C GLN A 194 -30.83 4.25 -1.06
N GLY A 195 -31.96 4.92 -0.85
CA GLY A 195 -33.22 4.55 -1.45
C GLY A 195 -33.30 4.86 -2.95
N THR A 196 -34.46 4.53 -3.51
CA THR A 196 -34.84 4.91 -4.86
C THR A 196 -36.25 5.47 -4.85
N LEU A 197 -36.52 6.39 -5.78
CA LEU A 197 -37.85 6.91 -6.04
C LEU A 197 -38.28 6.54 -7.46
N PRO A 198 -39.58 6.24 -7.66
CA PRO A 198 -40.16 6.12 -8.99
C PRO A 198 -39.99 7.41 -9.80
N ALA A 199 -39.87 7.26 -11.11
CA ALA A 199 -39.96 8.35 -12.06
C ALA A 199 -41.43 8.61 -12.43
N PHE A 200 -41.73 9.86 -12.73
CA PHE A 200 -43.07 10.32 -13.06
C PHE A 200 -43.11 10.87 -14.49
N ASP A 201 -44.30 10.93 -15.08
CA ASP A 201 -44.53 11.75 -16.27
C ASP A 201 -44.31 13.25 -15.98
N LEU A 202 -44.28 14.08 -17.02
CA LEU A 202 -44.10 15.53 -16.85
C LEU A 202 -45.24 16.20 -16.08
N THR A 203 -46.40 15.56 -16.00
CA THR A 203 -47.54 16.09 -15.23
C THR A 203 -47.42 15.79 -13.74
N GLY A 204 -46.57 14.82 -13.35
CA GLY A 204 -46.45 14.32 -11.99
C GLY A 204 -47.65 13.47 -11.53
N LYS A 205 -48.49 13.00 -12.46
CA LYS A 205 -49.72 12.27 -12.15
C LYS A 205 -49.62 10.77 -12.39
N HIS A 206 -48.61 10.33 -13.15
CA HIS A 206 -48.43 8.92 -13.47
C HIS A 206 -47.00 8.47 -13.26
N PHE A 207 -46.82 7.26 -12.73
CA PHE A 207 -45.52 6.60 -12.71
C PHE A 207 -45.12 6.11 -14.10
N LEU A 208 -43.82 6.15 -14.39
CA LEU A 208 -43.26 5.59 -15.62
C LEU A 208 -42.80 4.15 -15.40
N MET A 209 -43.15 3.24 -16.30
CA MET A 209 -42.65 1.86 -16.28
C MET A 209 -41.31 1.78 -17.02
N LYS A 210 -40.38 0.97 -16.52
CA LYS A 210 -39.13 0.63 -17.19
C LYS A 210 -39.33 -0.52 -18.18
N ASP A 211 -40.08 -1.52 -17.74
CA ASP A 211 -40.41 -2.77 -18.41
C ASP A 211 -41.76 -3.27 -17.83
N PRO A 212 -42.35 -4.37 -18.32
CA PRO A 212 -43.70 -4.79 -17.91
C PRO A 212 -43.86 -5.11 -16.41
N VAL A 213 -42.77 -5.34 -15.66
CA VAL A 213 -42.82 -5.75 -14.24
C VAL A 213 -42.13 -4.75 -13.30
N ASN A 214 -41.47 -3.71 -13.82
CA ASN A 214 -40.75 -2.73 -13.02
C ASN A 214 -41.15 -1.28 -13.34
N LEU A 215 -41.30 -0.46 -12.30
CA LEU A 215 -41.26 0.99 -12.45
C LEU A 215 -39.85 1.48 -12.80
N SER A 216 -39.77 2.56 -13.58
CA SER A 216 -38.54 3.31 -13.78
C SER A 216 -38.19 4.03 -12.50
N GLN A 217 -37.02 3.74 -11.93
CA GLN A 217 -36.58 4.27 -10.65
C GLN A 217 -35.22 4.95 -10.77
N SER A 218 -34.96 5.89 -9.88
CA SER A 218 -33.66 6.53 -9.72
C SER A 218 -33.32 6.71 -8.25
N PRO A 219 -32.03 6.86 -7.91
CA PRO A 219 -31.64 7.35 -6.59
C PRO A 219 -32.44 8.58 -6.15
N ASP A 220 -32.74 8.65 -4.86
CA ASP A 220 -33.56 9.68 -4.22
C ASP A 220 -32.79 10.97 -3.87
N GLY A 221 -31.64 11.19 -4.51
CA GLY A 221 -30.75 12.32 -4.24
C GLY A 221 -29.81 12.09 -3.05
N ASN A 222 -28.92 13.03 -2.78
CA ASN A 222 -27.98 12.90 -1.65
C ASN A 222 -28.64 13.14 -0.29
N GLY A 223 -29.79 13.83 -0.24
CA GLY A 223 -30.65 13.94 0.94
C GLY A 223 -31.34 12.63 1.33
N GLY A 224 -31.45 11.66 0.41
CA GLY A 224 -31.86 10.29 0.74
C GLY A 224 -30.97 9.61 1.79
N LEU A 225 -29.79 10.18 2.06
CA LEU A 225 -28.89 9.77 3.13
C LEU A 225 -29.58 9.65 4.50
N TYR A 226 -30.46 10.58 4.87
CA TYR A 226 -31.12 10.55 6.19
C TYR A 226 -31.99 9.30 6.35
N ARG A 227 -32.80 9.03 5.33
CA ARG A 227 -33.61 7.80 5.30
C ARG A 227 -32.72 6.55 5.28
N ALA A 228 -31.62 6.59 4.54
CA ALA A 228 -30.65 5.49 4.51
C ALA A 228 -29.98 5.24 5.88
N ILE A 229 -29.67 6.28 6.65
CA ILE A 229 -29.19 6.18 8.04
C ILE A 229 -30.21 5.47 8.91
N LYS A 230 -31.49 5.85 8.81
CA LYS A 230 -32.60 5.24 9.57
C LYS A 230 -32.83 3.78 9.19
N GLU A 231 -33.04 3.51 7.90
CA GLU A 231 -33.39 2.16 7.39
C GLU A 231 -32.27 1.13 7.63
N ASN A 232 -31.01 1.56 7.56
CA ASN A 232 -29.85 0.69 7.80
C ASN A 232 -29.39 0.72 9.27
N LYS A 233 -30.14 1.37 10.18
CA LYS A 233 -29.89 1.41 11.63
C LYS A 233 -28.51 1.93 12.03
N LEU A 234 -28.00 2.92 11.30
CA LEU A 234 -26.68 3.50 11.57
C LEU A 234 -26.63 4.22 12.92
N ASN A 235 -27.76 4.76 13.41
CA ASN A 235 -27.86 5.33 14.76
C ASN A 235 -27.53 4.31 15.86
N GLU A 236 -27.98 3.05 15.72
CA GLU A 236 -27.65 1.98 16.66
C GLU A 236 -26.14 1.67 16.63
N ASP A 237 -25.52 1.76 15.45
CA ASP A 237 -24.08 1.57 15.27
C ASP A 237 -23.27 2.71 15.91
N PHE A 238 -23.73 3.96 15.76
CA PHE A 238 -23.13 5.12 16.41
C PHE A 238 -23.12 4.95 17.92
N ASP A 239 -24.24 4.50 18.50
CA ASP A 239 -24.32 4.21 19.94
C ASP A 239 -23.38 3.09 20.38
N ARG A 240 -23.39 1.98 19.64
CA ARG A 240 -22.53 0.83 19.96
C ARG A 240 -21.04 1.18 19.94
N ARG A 241 -20.64 2.09 19.05
CA ARG A 241 -19.24 2.53 18.87
C ARG A 241 -18.89 3.79 19.67
N GLY A 242 -19.85 4.43 20.34
CA GLY A 242 -19.61 5.67 21.09
C GLY A 242 -19.36 6.91 20.23
N ILE A 243 -19.88 6.94 19.00
CA ILE A 243 -19.71 8.05 18.07
C ILE A 243 -20.54 9.25 18.50
N LYS A 244 -19.92 10.43 18.48
CA LYS A 244 -20.55 11.73 18.78
C LYS A 244 -20.53 12.68 17.58
N HIS A 245 -19.55 12.54 16.71
CA HIS A 245 -19.27 13.45 15.62
C HIS A 245 -19.28 12.72 14.28
N VAL A 246 -20.10 13.17 13.34
CA VAL A 246 -20.20 12.58 12.01
C VAL A 246 -19.77 13.59 10.95
N TYR A 247 -18.75 13.23 10.18
CA TYR A 247 -18.28 13.99 9.02
C TYR A 247 -18.89 13.39 7.74
N MET A 248 -19.71 14.15 7.02
CA MET A 248 -20.40 13.71 5.79
C MET A 248 -19.83 14.42 4.56
N TYR A 249 -19.51 13.67 3.51
CA TYR A 249 -18.91 14.23 2.29
C TYR A 249 -19.21 13.46 1.00
N CYS A 250 -18.93 14.10 -0.14
CA CYS A 250 -19.09 13.54 -1.49
C CYS A 250 -17.82 12.87 -2.01
N VAL A 251 -17.97 11.78 -2.76
CA VAL A 251 -16.84 11.01 -3.33
C VAL A 251 -16.01 11.78 -4.36
N ASP A 252 -16.58 12.80 -4.99
CA ASP A 252 -15.98 13.44 -6.17
C ASP A 252 -14.98 14.55 -5.89
N ASN A 253 -14.82 14.98 -4.64
CA ASN A 253 -13.80 15.95 -4.30
C ASN A 253 -12.46 15.25 -4.04
N VAL A 254 -11.51 15.39 -4.97
CA VAL A 254 -10.20 14.74 -4.90
C VAL A 254 -9.31 15.35 -3.79
N LEU A 255 -9.56 16.61 -3.42
CA LEU A 255 -8.83 17.30 -2.36
C LEU A 255 -9.50 17.19 -0.98
N SER A 256 -10.56 16.37 -0.85
CA SER A 256 -11.31 16.30 0.40
C SER A 256 -10.42 15.90 1.58
N LYS A 257 -10.41 16.74 2.62
CA LYS A 257 -9.87 16.41 3.95
C LYS A 257 -10.93 15.62 4.71
N ILE A 258 -10.97 14.32 4.47
CA ILE A 258 -11.92 13.43 5.15
C ILE A 258 -11.63 13.38 6.66
N ALA A 259 -12.67 13.31 7.50
CA ALA A 259 -12.55 13.40 8.96
C ALA A 259 -11.67 14.59 9.42
N ASP A 260 -11.78 15.75 8.75
CA ASP A 260 -10.90 16.89 9.01
C ASP A 260 -10.91 17.33 10.49
N PRO A 261 -9.78 17.19 11.21
CA PRO A 261 -9.67 17.61 12.60
C PRO A 261 -9.97 19.10 12.79
N VAL A 262 -9.63 19.96 11.82
CA VAL A 262 -9.87 21.40 11.91
C VAL A 262 -11.35 21.70 11.88
N PHE A 263 -12.10 21.07 10.98
CA PHE A 263 -13.53 21.32 10.89
C PHE A 263 -14.33 20.71 12.05
N ILE A 264 -13.95 19.50 12.48
CA ILE A 264 -14.55 18.87 13.66
C ILE A 264 -14.26 19.71 14.91
N GLY A 265 -13.00 20.16 15.08
CA GLY A 265 -12.61 21.02 16.19
C GLY A 265 -13.28 22.39 16.18
N PHE A 266 -13.53 22.97 15.01
CA PHE A 266 -14.32 24.18 14.85
C PHE A 266 -15.75 23.97 15.39
N ALA A 267 -16.41 22.89 14.99
CA ALA A 267 -17.76 22.59 15.48
C ALA A 267 -17.79 22.33 17.00
N ILE A 268 -16.82 21.58 17.52
CA ILE A 268 -16.69 21.31 18.96
C ILE A 268 -16.46 22.60 19.74
N LYS A 269 -15.55 23.46 19.29
CA LYS A 269 -15.18 24.71 19.98
C LYS A 269 -16.39 25.61 20.20
N HIS A 270 -17.24 25.73 19.17
CA HIS A 270 -18.38 26.64 19.17
C HIS A 270 -19.68 25.96 19.63
N GLY A 271 -19.66 24.64 19.88
CA GLY A 271 -20.83 23.89 20.31
C GLY A 271 -21.93 23.84 19.23
N PHE A 272 -21.53 23.77 17.96
CA PHE A 272 -22.43 23.61 16.83
C PHE A 272 -22.98 22.19 16.74
N GLU A 273 -24.26 22.09 16.41
CA GLU A 273 -24.93 20.80 16.16
C GLU A 273 -24.79 20.39 14.69
N LEU A 274 -24.75 21.38 13.79
CA LEU A 274 -24.54 21.22 12.37
C LEU A 274 -23.52 22.27 11.90
N ALA A 275 -22.53 21.84 11.10
CA ALA A 275 -21.68 22.80 10.42
C ALA A 275 -21.44 22.40 8.96
N THR A 276 -21.05 23.36 8.13
CA THR A 276 -20.70 23.15 6.72
C THR A 276 -19.38 23.82 6.36
N LYS A 277 -18.61 23.21 5.45
CA LYS A 277 -17.48 23.90 4.82
C LYS A 277 -17.92 24.63 3.57
N ALA A 278 -17.30 25.78 3.35
CA ALA A 278 -17.43 26.56 2.14
C ALA A 278 -16.05 26.88 1.55
N VAL A 279 -16.00 27.14 0.25
CA VAL A 279 -14.87 27.81 -0.39
C VAL A 279 -15.30 29.16 -0.91
N ARG A 280 -14.35 30.08 -1.01
CA ARG A 280 -14.62 31.37 -1.64
C ARG A 280 -15.03 31.17 -3.10
N LYS A 281 -16.16 31.77 -3.47
CA LYS A 281 -16.65 31.84 -4.86
C LYS A 281 -15.61 32.56 -5.74
N ARG A 282 -15.32 32.02 -6.92
CA ARG A 282 -14.31 32.57 -7.85
C ARG A 282 -14.74 33.89 -8.47
N ASP A 283 -16.00 33.94 -8.89
CA ASP A 283 -16.62 35.08 -9.55
C ASP A 283 -18.14 35.05 -9.32
N ALA A 284 -18.81 36.16 -9.63
CA ALA A 284 -20.24 36.33 -9.36
C ALA A 284 -21.13 35.28 -10.07
N HIS A 285 -20.68 34.68 -11.16
CA HIS A 285 -21.46 33.76 -11.99
C HIS A 285 -20.99 32.31 -11.92
N GLU A 286 -20.08 31.96 -11.02
CA GLU A 286 -19.75 30.56 -10.72
C GLU A 286 -21.01 29.79 -10.32
N SER A 287 -21.32 28.69 -11.02
CA SER A 287 -22.46 27.82 -10.75
C SER A 287 -22.21 26.92 -9.53
N VAL A 288 -22.35 27.52 -8.35
CA VAL A 288 -22.21 26.85 -7.05
C VAL A 288 -23.30 27.36 -6.12
N GLY A 289 -23.92 26.45 -5.34
CA GLY A 289 -24.85 26.83 -4.29
C GLY A 289 -24.15 27.65 -3.21
N LEU A 290 -24.82 28.67 -2.67
CA LEU A 290 -24.25 29.59 -1.70
C LEU A 290 -24.87 29.36 -0.32
N ILE A 291 -24.02 29.20 0.68
CA ILE A 291 -24.44 29.12 2.07
C ILE A 291 -24.72 30.53 2.57
N ALA A 292 -25.96 30.76 3.00
CA ALA A 292 -26.47 32.07 3.36
C ALA A 292 -27.60 31.92 4.40
N THR A 293 -28.21 33.04 4.78
CA THR A 293 -29.50 33.03 5.48
C THR A 293 -30.62 33.40 4.52
N LYS A 294 -31.74 32.67 4.60
CA LYS A 294 -33.02 33.02 3.98
C LYS A 294 -34.02 33.23 5.11
N ASN A 295 -34.50 34.47 5.28
CA ASN A 295 -35.35 34.86 6.42
C ASN A 295 -34.71 34.47 7.77
N GLU A 296 -33.46 34.87 7.98
CA GLU A 296 -32.64 34.59 9.18
C GLU A 296 -32.35 33.11 9.49
N LYS A 297 -32.79 32.17 8.64
CA LYS A 297 -32.47 30.74 8.78
C LYS A 297 -31.35 30.32 7.85
N PRO A 298 -30.38 29.50 8.30
CA PRO A 298 -29.30 29.04 7.44
C PRO A 298 -29.84 28.13 6.33
N CYS A 299 -29.37 28.32 5.10
CA CYS A 299 -29.77 27.50 3.96
C CYS A 299 -28.66 27.48 2.90
N VAL A 300 -28.86 26.68 1.87
CA VAL A 300 -28.10 26.77 0.61
C VAL A 300 -29.02 27.35 -0.45
N ILE A 301 -28.56 28.39 -1.11
CA ILE A 301 -29.29 29.08 -2.18
C ILE A 301 -28.65 28.68 -3.51
N GLU A 302 -29.44 28.09 -4.39
CA GLU A 302 -28.96 27.72 -5.73
C GLU A 302 -28.72 28.96 -6.58
N TYR A 303 -27.74 28.89 -7.48
CA TYR A 303 -27.34 30.02 -8.31
C TYR A 303 -28.46 30.54 -9.23
N SER A 304 -29.46 29.70 -9.54
CA SER A 304 -30.65 30.09 -10.31
C SER A 304 -31.66 30.93 -9.52
N GLU A 305 -31.55 30.97 -8.18
CA GLU A 305 -32.49 31.65 -7.28
C GLU A 305 -32.00 33.06 -6.87
N ILE A 306 -30.82 33.48 -7.35
CA ILE A 306 -30.19 34.74 -6.95
C ILE A 306 -30.26 35.75 -8.11
N SER A 307 -30.58 37.02 -7.82
CA SER A 307 -30.53 38.09 -8.81
C SER A 307 -29.08 38.45 -9.18
N ASN A 308 -28.85 38.99 -10.38
CA ASN A 308 -27.50 39.41 -10.79
C ASN A 308 -26.92 40.47 -9.84
N GLU A 309 -27.75 41.42 -9.41
CA GLU A 309 -27.39 42.47 -8.45
C GLU A 309 -26.86 41.88 -7.14
N LEU A 310 -27.56 40.88 -6.59
CA LEU A 310 -27.17 40.24 -5.34
C LEU A 310 -25.94 39.32 -5.51
N ALA A 311 -25.81 38.68 -6.67
CA ALA A 311 -24.66 37.85 -7.02
C ALA A 311 -23.36 38.66 -7.22
N GLU A 312 -23.48 39.89 -7.74
CA GLU A 312 -22.36 40.81 -8.00
C GLU A 312 -22.05 41.75 -6.81
N ALA A 313 -22.96 41.84 -5.84
CA ALA A 313 -22.81 42.67 -4.65
C ALA A 313 -21.49 42.36 -3.90
N LYS A 314 -20.79 43.42 -3.49
CA LYS A 314 -19.53 43.34 -2.75
C LYS A 314 -19.69 43.85 -1.32
N ASP A 315 -18.87 43.33 -0.42
CA ASP A 315 -18.72 43.84 0.94
C ASP A 315 -17.73 45.02 1.00
N LYS A 316 -17.53 45.53 2.22
CA LYS A 316 -16.63 46.65 2.51
C LYS A 316 -15.16 46.40 2.15
N ASP A 317 -14.76 45.14 2.05
CA ASP A 317 -13.38 44.72 1.75
C ASP A 317 -13.22 44.40 0.25
N GLY A 318 -14.25 44.67 -0.56
CA GLY A 318 -14.25 44.47 -2.01
C GLY A 318 -14.45 43.01 -2.45
N LEU A 319 -14.75 42.10 -1.51
CA LEU A 319 -15.08 40.71 -1.80
C LEU A 319 -16.57 40.55 -2.12
N LEU A 320 -16.96 39.48 -2.82
CA LEU A 320 -18.37 39.18 -3.01
C LEU A 320 -19.07 39.01 -1.65
N LYS A 321 -20.22 39.67 -1.50
CA LYS A 321 -21.04 39.64 -0.28
C LYS A 321 -21.52 38.21 -0.02
N LEU A 322 -22.08 37.55 -1.04
CA LEU A 322 -22.41 36.13 -1.02
C LEU A 322 -21.29 35.33 -1.70
N ARG A 323 -20.39 34.80 -0.88
CA ARG A 323 -19.17 34.11 -1.36
C ARG A 323 -18.95 32.71 -0.81
N ALA A 324 -19.77 32.26 0.14
CA ALA A 324 -19.62 30.95 0.78
C ALA A 324 -20.14 29.85 -0.16
N GLY A 325 -19.31 29.41 -1.10
CA GLY A 325 -19.64 28.35 -2.05
C GLY A 325 -19.68 26.99 -1.37
N ASN A 326 -20.82 26.32 -1.43
CA ASN A 326 -21.02 24.99 -0.87
C ASN A 326 -20.15 23.94 -1.58
N ILE A 327 -19.42 23.14 -0.80
CA ILE A 327 -18.59 22.04 -1.28
C ILE A 327 -19.07 20.67 -0.82
N VAL A 328 -20.26 20.60 -0.21
CA VAL A 328 -20.91 19.37 0.27
C VAL A 328 -20.01 18.59 1.25
N ASN A 329 -19.47 19.31 2.23
CA ASN A 329 -18.75 18.79 3.38
C ASN A 329 -19.46 19.31 4.63
N HIS A 330 -19.97 18.39 5.44
CA HIS A 330 -20.85 18.70 6.56
C HIS A 330 -20.43 17.97 7.83
N TYR A 331 -20.62 18.62 8.97
CA TYR A 331 -20.47 18.03 10.29
C TYR A 331 -21.86 17.94 10.92
N TYR A 332 -22.13 16.82 11.57
CA TYR A 332 -23.33 16.59 12.37
C TYR A 332 -22.95 16.05 13.74
N LEU A 333 -23.57 16.60 14.78
CA LEU A 333 -23.63 15.99 16.10
C LEU A 333 -24.58 14.78 16.04
N VAL A 334 -24.18 13.64 16.58
CA VAL A 334 -25.02 12.43 16.58
C VAL A 334 -26.35 12.66 17.30
N ASP A 335 -26.36 13.46 18.37
CA ASP A 335 -27.59 13.80 19.11
C ASP A 335 -28.59 14.58 18.24
N LEU A 336 -28.11 15.46 17.35
CA LEU A 336 -28.95 16.15 16.37
C LEU A 336 -29.58 15.15 15.41
N LEU A 337 -28.78 14.23 14.86
CA LEU A 337 -29.28 13.17 13.98
C LEU A 337 -30.37 12.38 14.70
N LYS A 338 -30.13 11.89 15.92
CA LYS A 338 -31.15 11.11 16.66
C LYS A 338 -32.43 11.90 16.93
N ARG A 339 -32.32 13.19 17.21
CA ARG A 339 -33.47 14.05 17.53
C ARG A 339 -34.35 14.32 16.31
N ASP A 340 -33.75 14.68 15.18
CA ASP A 340 -34.48 15.29 14.05
C ASP A 340 -34.62 14.35 12.83
N LEU A 341 -33.94 13.19 12.81
CA LEU A 341 -33.90 12.29 11.65
C LEU A 341 -35.28 11.85 11.15
N ASP A 342 -36.20 11.51 12.07
CA ASP A 342 -37.55 11.09 11.71
C ASP A 342 -38.32 12.21 11.01
N GLN A 343 -38.25 13.41 11.58
CA GLN A 343 -38.88 14.60 11.01
C GLN A 343 -38.30 14.94 9.64
N TRP A 344 -36.98 14.84 9.47
CA TRP A 344 -36.33 15.09 8.18
C TRP A 344 -36.72 14.05 7.13
N CYS A 345 -36.82 12.77 7.50
CA CYS A 345 -37.25 11.71 6.59
C CYS A 345 -38.67 11.91 6.06
N GLU A 346 -39.54 12.54 6.84
CA GLU A 346 -40.94 12.81 6.48
C GLU A 346 -41.12 14.10 5.69
N ASN A 347 -40.45 15.18 6.10
CA ASN A 347 -40.79 16.55 5.67
C ASN A 347 -39.81 17.19 4.68
N MET A 348 -38.66 16.58 4.43
CA MET A 348 -37.65 17.16 3.53
C MET A 348 -38.20 17.35 2.11
N PRO A 349 -38.03 18.54 1.51
CA PRO A 349 -38.58 18.86 0.20
C PRO A 349 -37.97 17.98 -0.89
N TYR A 350 -38.76 17.73 -1.95
CA TYR A 350 -38.29 17.11 -3.18
C TYR A 350 -38.03 18.18 -4.24
N HIS A 351 -36.90 18.04 -4.92
CA HIS A 351 -36.50 18.84 -6.07
C HIS A 351 -36.72 18.08 -7.37
N ILE A 352 -36.99 18.80 -8.44
CA ILE A 352 -37.33 18.23 -9.74
C ILE A 352 -36.18 18.27 -10.71
N ALA A 353 -35.88 17.11 -11.29
CA ALA A 353 -35.01 16.99 -12.44
C ALA A 353 -35.78 16.42 -13.64
N LYS A 354 -36.04 17.26 -14.64
CA LYS A 354 -36.62 16.82 -15.93
C LYS A 354 -35.58 16.04 -16.72
N LYS A 355 -35.91 14.82 -17.15
CA LYS A 355 -34.97 13.90 -17.84
C LYS A 355 -35.61 13.20 -19.03
N LYS A 356 -34.74 12.71 -19.91
CA LYS A 356 -35.06 11.76 -20.98
C LYS A 356 -35.02 10.35 -20.38
N ILE A 357 -36.19 9.82 -20.02
CA ILE A 357 -36.33 8.55 -19.30
C ILE A 357 -36.85 7.50 -20.27
N PRO A 358 -36.04 6.48 -20.62
CA PRO A 358 -36.56 5.32 -21.35
C PRO A 358 -37.72 4.70 -20.58
N ALA A 359 -38.84 4.48 -21.25
CA ALA A 359 -40.06 3.99 -20.63
C ALA A 359 -40.77 2.96 -21.50
N TYR A 360 -41.34 1.97 -20.82
CA TYR A 360 -42.28 1.01 -21.39
C TYR A 360 -43.70 1.57 -21.28
N ASP A 361 -44.44 1.55 -22.38
CA ASP A 361 -45.84 1.91 -22.41
C ASP A 361 -46.69 0.63 -22.35
N SER A 362 -47.38 0.43 -21.23
CA SER A 362 -48.27 -0.71 -20.99
C SER A 362 -49.56 -0.66 -21.81
N VAL A 363 -49.92 0.46 -22.42
CA VAL A 363 -51.09 0.53 -23.32
C VAL A 363 -50.71 0.01 -24.71
N THR A 364 -49.57 0.45 -25.23
CA THR A 364 -49.14 0.12 -26.60
C THR A 364 -48.21 -1.08 -26.69
N GLY A 365 -47.65 -1.52 -25.56
CA GLY A 365 -46.66 -2.59 -25.47
C GLY A 365 -45.27 -2.22 -26.01
N LYS A 366 -44.99 -0.92 -26.23
CA LYS A 366 -43.76 -0.45 -26.89
C LYS A 366 -42.78 0.19 -25.91
N TYR A 367 -41.49 0.04 -26.21
CA TYR A 367 -40.41 0.76 -25.54
C TYR A 367 -40.12 2.08 -26.26
N THR A 368 -40.01 3.16 -25.49
CA THR A 368 -39.70 4.48 -26.00
C THR A 368 -38.36 4.97 -25.45
N LYS A 369 -37.51 5.49 -26.34
CA LYS A 369 -36.28 6.19 -25.98
C LYS A 369 -36.42 7.66 -26.39
N PRO A 370 -36.81 8.54 -25.46
CA PRO A 370 -37.25 9.89 -25.80
C PRO A 370 -36.08 10.80 -26.21
N THR A 371 -36.31 11.65 -27.21
CA THR A 371 -35.35 12.67 -27.67
C THR A 371 -35.46 13.97 -26.89
N GLU A 372 -36.60 14.27 -26.28
CA GLU A 372 -36.84 15.39 -25.37
C GLU A 372 -37.20 14.90 -23.95
N PRO A 373 -37.05 15.72 -22.89
CA PRO A 373 -37.45 15.31 -21.55
C PRO A 373 -38.93 14.90 -21.51
N ASN A 374 -39.21 13.67 -21.06
CA ASN A 374 -40.55 13.08 -20.99
C ASN A 374 -40.99 12.74 -19.55
N GLY A 375 -40.10 12.89 -18.58
CA GLY A 375 -40.41 12.54 -17.19
C GLY A 375 -39.62 13.35 -16.16
N ILE A 376 -40.08 13.23 -14.92
CA ILE A 376 -39.57 13.88 -13.73
C ILE A 376 -38.91 12.83 -12.84
N LYS A 377 -37.72 13.16 -12.35
CA LYS A 377 -37.08 12.48 -11.21
C LYS A 377 -37.12 13.40 -10.01
N LEU A 378 -37.43 12.84 -8.85
CA LEU A 378 -37.39 13.53 -7.57
C LEU A 378 -36.05 13.26 -6.90
N GLU A 379 -35.44 14.31 -6.37
CA GLU A 379 -34.18 14.25 -5.60
C GLU A 379 -34.33 15.08 -4.33
N GLN A 380 -33.81 14.60 -3.21
CA GLN A 380 -33.65 15.38 -1.98
C GLN A 380 -32.22 15.87 -1.87
N PHE A 381 -32.00 17.06 -1.30
CA PHE A 381 -30.66 17.58 -1.06
C PHE A 381 -30.27 17.53 0.42
N ILE A 382 -29.05 17.06 0.68
CA ILE A 382 -28.51 16.90 2.05
C ILE A 382 -28.53 18.21 2.84
N PHE A 383 -28.44 19.36 2.18
CA PHE A 383 -28.40 20.66 2.85
C PHE A 383 -29.79 21.28 3.11
N ASP A 384 -30.88 20.63 2.68
CA ASP A 384 -32.24 21.13 2.91
C ASP A 384 -32.67 21.04 4.39
N VAL A 385 -31.87 20.40 5.26
CA VAL A 385 -32.13 20.37 6.71
C VAL A 385 -31.57 21.59 7.44
N PHE A 386 -30.80 22.44 6.79
CA PHE A 386 -30.08 23.52 7.47
C PHE A 386 -31.03 24.46 8.21
N ASP A 387 -32.18 24.76 7.61
CA ASP A 387 -33.16 25.71 8.15
C ASP A 387 -33.89 25.20 9.42
N THR A 388 -33.73 23.92 9.74
CA THR A 388 -34.24 23.28 10.95
C THR A 388 -33.32 23.51 12.16
N VAL A 389 -32.07 23.88 11.93
CA VAL A 389 -31.08 24.13 12.99
C VAL A 389 -31.07 25.60 13.36
N PRO A 390 -31.16 25.96 14.66
CA PRO A 390 -31.02 27.34 15.12
C PRO A 390 -29.71 27.97 14.63
N LEU A 391 -29.76 29.24 14.21
CA LEU A 391 -28.60 29.92 13.60
C LEU A 391 -27.36 29.95 14.53
N ASN A 392 -27.57 30.06 15.84
CA ASN A 392 -26.50 30.01 16.86
C ASN A 392 -25.92 28.60 17.11
N LYS A 393 -26.54 27.56 16.54
CA LYS A 393 -26.07 26.17 16.55
C LYS A 393 -25.58 25.69 15.18
N PHE A 394 -25.61 26.57 14.19
CA PHE A 394 -25.12 26.33 12.83
C PHE A 394 -23.79 27.07 12.59
N GLY A 395 -22.80 26.36 12.02
CA GLY A 395 -21.51 26.94 11.68
C GLY A 395 -21.14 26.79 10.20
N CYS A 396 -20.47 27.79 9.63
CA CYS A 396 -19.88 27.72 8.30
C CYS A 396 -18.39 28.06 8.35
N LEU A 397 -17.55 27.14 7.89
CA LEU A 397 -16.09 27.30 7.85
C LEU A 397 -15.64 27.53 6.41
N GLU A 398 -15.18 28.74 6.09
CA GLU A 398 -14.54 29.05 4.81
C GLU A 398 -13.09 28.55 4.81
N VAL A 399 -12.78 27.67 3.86
CA VAL A 399 -11.46 27.07 3.64
C VAL A 399 -10.88 27.47 2.29
N ASP A 400 -9.57 27.28 2.14
CA ASP A 400 -8.88 27.53 0.89
C ASP A 400 -9.23 26.45 -0.15
N ARG A 401 -9.80 26.88 -1.29
CA ARG A 401 -10.16 26.01 -2.41
C ARG A 401 -8.98 25.18 -2.91
N CYS A 402 -7.81 25.80 -3.04
CA CYS A 402 -6.62 25.15 -3.56
C CYS A 402 -6.13 24.01 -2.66
N LYS A 403 -6.56 24.00 -1.39
CA LYS A 403 -6.19 22.98 -0.40
C LYS A 403 -7.26 21.91 -0.19
N GLU A 404 -8.53 22.22 -0.47
CA GLU A 404 -9.64 21.36 -0.01
C GLU A 404 -10.73 21.08 -1.03
N PHE A 405 -10.72 21.70 -2.22
CA PHE A 405 -11.80 21.50 -3.20
C PHE A 405 -11.33 21.46 -4.65
N SER A 406 -11.39 20.27 -5.24
CA SER A 406 -11.28 20.06 -6.69
C SER A 406 -12.21 18.90 -7.08
N PRO A 407 -13.42 19.20 -7.59
CA PRO A 407 -14.42 18.19 -7.87
C PRO A 407 -14.22 17.53 -9.24
N LEU A 408 -14.51 16.23 -9.32
CA LEU A 408 -14.53 15.45 -10.56
C LEU A 408 -15.99 15.26 -11.02
N LYS A 409 -16.47 16.05 -11.98
CA LYS A 409 -17.89 16.04 -12.43
C LYS A 409 -18.05 15.71 -13.91
N ASN A 410 -17.09 16.11 -14.74
CA ASN A 410 -17.16 16.09 -16.20
C ASN A 410 -16.09 15.15 -16.79
N GLY A 411 -16.34 14.63 -17.99
CA GLY A 411 -15.40 13.76 -18.69
C GLY A 411 -14.12 14.48 -19.17
N PRO A 412 -13.09 13.71 -19.57
CA PRO A 412 -11.84 14.23 -20.12
C PRO A 412 -12.05 15.31 -21.20
N GLY A 413 -11.19 16.33 -21.21
CA GLY A 413 -11.23 17.41 -22.20
C GLY A 413 -12.31 18.50 -21.97
N SER A 414 -13.16 18.38 -20.94
CA SER A 414 -14.10 19.45 -20.56
C SER A 414 -13.37 20.70 -20.03
N LYS A 415 -14.02 21.87 -19.96
CA LYS A 415 -13.36 23.11 -19.47
C LYS A 415 -12.93 23.05 -18.00
N ASN A 416 -13.78 22.50 -17.13
CA ASN A 416 -13.59 22.47 -15.67
C ASN A 416 -14.03 21.12 -15.09
N ASP A 417 -13.62 20.86 -13.85
CA ASP A 417 -14.10 19.76 -12.99
C ASP A 417 -14.01 18.38 -13.66
N ASN A 418 -12.86 18.09 -14.25
CA ASN A 418 -12.54 16.90 -15.05
C ASN A 418 -11.30 16.17 -14.47
N PRO A 419 -10.90 15.00 -15.00
CA PRO A 419 -9.72 14.29 -14.52
C PRO A 419 -8.44 15.12 -14.55
N GLU A 420 -8.22 15.94 -15.58
CA GLU A 420 -7.00 16.72 -15.78
C GLU A 420 -6.84 17.85 -14.76
N THR A 421 -7.91 18.60 -14.52
CA THR A 421 -7.99 19.68 -13.53
C THR A 421 -7.91 19.12 -12.11
N SER A 422 -8.56 17.98 -11.85
CA SER A 422 -8.48 17.26 -10.58
C SER A 422 -7.05 16.80 -10.27
N ARG A 423 -6.41 16.15 -11.26
CA ARG A 423 -5.01 15.70 -11.16
C ARG A 423 -4.06 16.87 -10.93
N LEU A 424 -4.20 17.93 -11.73
CA LEU A 424 -3.35 19.10 -11.61
C LEU A 424 -3.48 19.76 -10.23
N ALA A 425 -4.69 19.91 -9.72
CA ALA A 425 -4.93 20.47 -8.39
C ALA A 425 -4.29 19.62 -7.29
N TYR A 426 -4.43 18.29 -7.36
CA TYR A 426 -3.82 17.36 -6.40
C TYR A 426 -2.29 17.44 -6.39
N LEU A 427 -1.67 17.46 -7.58
CA LEU A 427 -0.22 17.56 -7.71
C LEU A 427 0.30 18.93 -7.26
N LYS A 428 -0.41 20.02 -7.57
CA LYS A 428 -0.05 21.37 -7.09
C LYS A 428 -0.08 21.46 -5.58
N LEU A 429 -1.07 20.85 -4.94
CA LEU A 429 -1.16 20.81 -3.48
C LEU A 429 0.00 20.03 -2.85
N GLY A 430 0.34 18.85 -3.41
CA GLY A 430 1.49 18.08 -2.97
C GLY A 430 2.81 18.82 -3.14
N THR A 431 3.00 19.49 -4.28
CA THR A 431 4.15 20.36 -4.54
C THR A 431 4.22 21.49 -3.51
N SER A 432 3.12 22.22 -3.27
CA SER A 432 3.13 23.35 -2.33
C SER A 432 3.47 22.92 -0.91
N TRP A 433 3.00 21.74 -0.47
CA TRP A 433 3.37 21.21 0.84
C TRP A 433 4.87 20.93 0.99
N LEU A 434 5.54 20.49 -0.09
CA LEU A 434 6.98 20.27 -0.08
C LEU A 434 7.74 21.60 -0.06
N GLU A 435 7.28 22.59 -0.81
CA GLU A 435 7.84 23.96 -0.80
C GLU A 435 7.68 24.60 0.59
N ASP A 436 6.49 24.49 1.20
CA ASP A 436 6.21 24.96 2.56
C ASP A 436 7.12 24.27 3.60
N ALA A 437 7.48 23.00 3.38
CA ALA A 437 8.44 22.26 4.20
C ALA A 437 9.91 22.63 3.94
N GLY A 438 10.17 23.51 2.96
CA GLY A 438 11.49 24.03 2.59
C GLY A 438 12.23 23.23 1.52
N ALA A 439 11.56 22.39 0.74
CA ALA A 439 12.15 21.75 -0.44
C ALA A 439 12.27 22.76 -1.60
N ILE A 440 13.21 22.52 -2.51
CA ILE A 440 13.42 23.34 -3.72
C ILE A 440 12.87 22.56 -4.92
N VAL A 441 11.66 22.87 -5.35
CA VAL A 441 11.03 22.22 -6.52
C VAL A 441 11.35 23.04 -7.77
N LYS A 442 11.88 22.42 -8.82
CA LYS A 442 12.19 23.14 -10.07
C LYS A 442 10.92 23.52 -10.84
N ASP A 443 11.00 24.59 -11.62
CA ASP A 443 9.91 25.06 -12.46
C ASP A 443 9.37 23.94 -13.37
N GLY A 444 8.03 23.84 -13.43
CA GLY A 444 7.34 22.82 -14.22
C GLY A 444 7.28 21.42 -13.58
N VAL A 445 7.94 21.20 -12.42
CA VAL A 445 7.88 19.93 -11.70
C VAL A 445 6.64 19.86 -10.80
N LEU A 446 5.88 18.77 -10.95
CA LEU A 446 4.67 18.50 -10.19
C LEU A 446 4.80 17.20 -9.43
N VAL A 447 4.43 17.22 -8.15
CA VAL A 447 4.73 16.14 -7.22
C VAL A 447 3.47 15.64 -6.53
N GLU A 448 3.24 14.34 -6.62
CA GLU A 448 2.24 13.67 -5.81
C GLU A 448 2.82 13.39 -4.42
N VAL A 449 2.20 13.90 -3.36
CA VAL A 449 2.51 13.47 -1.99
C VAL A 449 1.49 12.41 -1.56
N SER A 450 1.98 11.23 -1.16
CA SER A 450 1.11 10.12 -0.74
C SER A 450 0.34 10.49 0.53
N SER A 451 -0.95 10.18 0.59
CA SER A 451 -1.78 10.43 1.79
C SER A 451 -1.28 9.68 3.03
N LYS A 452 -0.68 8.49 2.87
CA LYS A 452 0.03 7.77 3.96
C LYS A 452 1.23 8.53 4.54
N LEU A 453 1.86 9.43 3.77
CA LEU A 453 2.98 10.24 4.25
C LEU A 453 2.51 11.48 5.00
N SER A 454 1.56 12.20 4.40
CA SER A 454 1.09 13.50 4.85
C SER A 454 -0.39 13.66 4.58
N TYR A 455 -1.16 13.99 5.61
CA TYR A 455 -2.60 14.22 5.52
C TYR A 455 -2.91 15.62 4.98
N ALA A 456 -2.22 16.63 5.50
CA ALA A 456 -2.43 18.06 5.21
C ALA A 456 -1.14 18.88 5.13
N GLY A 457 0.01 18.25 4.82
CA GLY A 457 1.32 18.89 4.69
C GLY A 457 2.26 18.66 5.88
N GLU A 458 1.82 17.95 6.91
CA GLU A 458 2.67 17.55 8.03
C GLU A 458 3.66 16.44 7.64
N ASN A 459 4.69 16.19 8.45
CA ASN A 459 5.67 15.11 8.25
C ASN A 459 6.53 15.25 6.96
N LEU A 460 6.73 16.48 6.48
CA LEU A 460 7.52 16.78 5.27
C LEU A 460 8.85 17.50 5.54
N SER A 461 9.17 17.81 6.80
CA SER A 461 10.42 18.53 7.17
C SER A 461 11.70 17.83 6.70
N GLN A 462 11.64 16.52 6.46
CA GLN A 462 12.73 15.71 5.88
C GLN A 462 13.08 16.05 4.42
N PHE A 463 12.28 16.89 3.76
CA PHE A 463 12.54 17.40 2.41
C PHE A 463 13.17 18.80 2.41
N LYS A 464 13.35 19.42 3.58
CA LYS A 464 13.99 20.73 3.70
C LYS A 464 15.38 20.73 3.04
N GLY A 465 15.60 21.68 2.13
CA GLY A 465 16.84 21.84 1.37
C GLY A 465 17.06 20.82 0.25
N LYS A 466 16.15 19.86 0.03
CA LYS A 466 16.27 18.90 -1.08
C LYS A 466 15.78 19.51 -2.38
N VAL A 467 16.55 19.33 -3.45
CA VAL A 467 16.14 19.73 -4.80
C VAL A 467 15.31 18.62 -5.43
N ILE A 468 14.13 18.97 -5.96
CA ILE A 468 13.25 18.07 -6.69
C ILE A 468 13.17 18.58 -8.13
N ASP A 469 13.81 17.84 -9.04
CA ASP A 469 13.97 18.22 -10.44
C ASP A 469 13.23 17.31 -11.43
N ARG A 470 12.45 16.35 -10.92
CA ARG A 470 11.62 15.44 -11.71
C ARG A 470 10.24 15.27 -11.08
N SER A 471 9.20 15.30 -11.92
CA SER A 471 7.82 14.97 -11.52
C SER A 471 7.70 13.51 -11.10
N GLY A 472 6.82 13.22 -10.16
CA GLY A 472 6.63 11.86 -9.66
C GLY A 472 5.97 11.81 -8.29
N ILE A 473 6.12 10.68 -7.60
CA ILE A 473 5.51 10.44 -6.29
C ILE A 473 6.55 10.64 -5.19
N ARG A 474 6.23 11.45 -4.18
CA ARG A 474 6.86 11.44 -2.87
C ARG A 474 5.99 10.64 -1.93
N ARG A 475 6.43 9.42 -1.72
CA ARG A 475 5.98 8.61 -0.60
C ARG A 475 6.77 9.05 0.62
N ALA A 476 6.34 8.62 1.80
CA ALA A 476 7.22 8.67 2.93
C ALA A 476 8.55 8.12 2.44
N SER A 477 9.65 8.87 2.57
CA SER A 477 10.86 8.15 2.89
C SER A 477 10.42 7.33 4.09
N ASN A 478 10.44 6.01 3.99
CA ASN A 478 10.21 5.14 5.14
C ASN A 478 11.31 5.50 6.15
N ARG A 479 11.11 6.63 6.85
CA ARG A 479 11.61 6.80 8.18
C ARG A 479 10.91 5.67 8.90
N PRO A 480 11.72 4.77 9.46
CA PRO A 480 11.22 3.47 9.84
C PRO A 480 10.02 3.68 10.75
N ILE A 481 9.01 2.82 10.66
CA ILE A 481 8.41 2.34 11.91
C ILE A 481 9.60 2.17 12.85
N GLN A 482 9.57 2.82 14.00
CA GLN A 482 10.36 2.32 15.11
C GLN A 482 9.93 0.86 15.24
N LEU A 483 10.65 -0.02 14.52
CA LEU A 483 10.96 -1.34 15.00
C LEU A 483 11.23 -1.07 16.46
N ARG A 484 10.61 -1.86 17.33
CA ARG A 484 10.99 -1.94 18.74
C ARG A 484 12.51 -1.81 18.82
N LYS A 485 13.06 -1.25 19.89
CA LYS A 485 14.50 -1.01 20.14
C LYS A 485 15.39 -2.28 19.99
N GLY A 486 15.29 -3.04 18.91
CA GLY A 486 15.55 -4.47 18.77
C GLY A 486 14.49 -5.24 17.96
N TYR A 487 14.92 -6.11 17.04
CA TYR A 487 14.11 -7.20 16.46
C TYR A 487 14.93 -8.49 16.36
N LYS A 488 14.29 -9.66 16.39
CA LYS A 488 14.99 -10.94 16.24
C LYS A 488 14.74 -11.61 14.89
N VAL A 489 15.79 -12.19 14.32
CA VAL A 489 15.77 -12.89 13.03
C VAL A 489 16.01 -14.38 13.27
N LEU A 490 15.12 -15.22 12.76
CA LEU A 490 15.37 -16.65 12.60
C LEU A 490 15.93 -16.88 11.19
N ALA A 491 17.12 -17.47 11.09
CA ALA A 491 17.75 -17.75 9.80
C ALA A 491 17.96 -19.24 9.59
N ILE A 492 17.67 -19.73 8.37
CA ILE A 492 17.73 -21.13 7.97
C ILE A 492 18.55 -21.26 6.69
N GLU A 493 19.54 -22.16 6.68
CA GLU A 493 20.37 -22.48 5.51
C GLU A 493 20.31 -24.00 5.22
N THR A 494 19.96 -24.34 3.98
CA THR A 494 19.72 -25.71 3.47
C THR A 494 20.05 -25.85 1.97
N SER A 495 21.15 -25.22 1.51
CA SER A 495 21.59 -25.23 0.12
C SER A 495 22.08 -26.59 -0.36
N CYS A 496 22.81 -27.31 0.50
CA CYS A 496 23.59 -28.50 0.15
C CYS A 496 23.42 -29.62 1.19
N ASP A 497 24.45 -29.94 1.99
CA ASP A 497 24.52 -31.02 2.98
C ASP A 497 24.47 -30.54 4.45
N ASP A 498 24.62 -29.23 4.66
CA ASP A 498 24.57 -28.58 5.97
C ASP A 498 23.16 -28.08 6.31
N THR A 499 22.54 -28.63 7.36
CA THR A 499 21.32 -28.05 7.93
C THR A 499 21.70 -27.07 9.03
N CYS A 500 21.49 -25.77 8.80
CA CYS A 500 21.86 -24.74 9.78
C CYS A 500 20.66 -23.88 10.21
N VAL A 501 20.59 -23.56 11.51
CA VAL A 501 19.58 -22.65 12.08
C VAL A 501 20.23 -21.71 13.08
N SER A 502 19.96 -20.42 12.96
CA SER A 502 20.48 -19.40 13.89
C SER A 502 19.41 -18.39 14.27
N VAL A 503 19.60 -17.78 15.43
CA VAL A 503 18.77 -16.67 15.90
C VAL A 503 19.68 -15.46 16.12
N LEU A 504 19.40 -14.38 15.40
CA LEU A 504 20.13 -13.11 15.51
C LEU A 504 19.26 -12.09 16.23
N ASP A 505 19.84 -11.33 17.16
CA ASP A 505 19.20 -10.20 17.81
C ASP A 505 19.75 -8.89 17.25
N ARG A 506 18.94 -8.24 16.42
CA ARG A 506 19.20 -6.90 15.91
C ARG A 506 18.73 -5.86 16.92
N PHE A 507 19.35 -5.81 18.09
CA PHE A 507 19.01 -4.88 19.19
C PHE A 507 19.22 -3.39 18.83
N SER A 508 20.10 -3.08 17.87
CA SER A 508 20.36 -1.70 17.42
C SER A 508 20.72 -1.65 15.95
N LYS A 509 20.31 -0.58 15.25
CA LYS A 509 20.73 -0.29 13.87
C LYS A 509 22.17 0.21 13.76
N SER A 510 22.76 0.69 14.85
CA SER A 510 24.11 1.29 14.85
C SER A 510 25.22 0.30 15.25
N ALA A 511 24.87 -0.89 15.74
CA ALA A 511 25.80 -1.93 16.19
C ALA A 511 25.58 -3.24 15.41
N ALA A 512 26.53 -4.17 15.41
CA ALA A 512 26.33 -5.49 14.79
C ALA A 512 25.24 -6.29 15.54
N PRO A 513 24.51 -7.20 14.87
CA PRO A 513 23.56 -8.08 15.56
C PRO A 513 24.30 -9.06 16.50
N ASN A 514 23.65 -9.41 17.62
CA ASN A 514 24.15 -10.47 18.49
C ASN A 514 23.69 -11.83 17.96
N VAL A 515 24.58 -12.81 17.92
CA VAL A 515 24.22 -14.20 17.64
C VAL A 515 23.74 -14.84 18.93
N LEU A 516 22.44 -15.12 19.05
CA LEU A 516 21.85 -15.75 20.23
C LEU A 516 21.92 -17.28 20.19
N ALA A 517 21.83 -17.87 18.99
CA ALA A 517 22.00 -19.29 18.75
C ALA A 517 22.55 -19.50 17.34
N ASN A 518 23.41 -20.50 17.15
CA ASN A 518 23.94 -20.90 15.85
C ASN A 518 24.20 -22.41 15.87
N LEU A 519 23.27 -23.18 15.29
CA LEU A 519 23.29 -24.63 15.28
C LEU A 519 23.47 -25.15 13.86
N LYS A 520 24.28 -26.19 13.73
CA LYS A 520 24.64 -26.84 12.47
C LYS A 520 24.68 -28.36 12.64
N ASP A 521 24.12 -29.07 11.67
CA ASP A 521 24.18 -30.53 11.56
C ASP A 521 24.50 -30.90 10.11
N THR A 522 25.65 -31.52 9.89
CA THR A 522 26.17 -31.88 8.56
C THR A 522 25.91 -33.34 8.28
N LEU A 523 25.40 -33.66 7.08
CA LEU A 523 25.25 -35.04 6.65
C LEU A 523 26.61 -35.73 6.54
N ASP A 524 26.81 -36.83 7.25
CA ASP A 524 27.99 -37.68 7.07
C ASP A 524 27.81 -38.60 5.84
N SER A 525 28.49 -38.25 4.75
CA SER A 525 28.57 -39.05 3.52
C SER A 525 30.01 -39.38 3.13
N ILE A 526 30.94 -39.38 4.10
CA ILE A 526 32.38 -39.56 3.86
C ILE A 526 32.67 -40.88 3.13
N ASP A 527 32.04 -41.99 3.56
CA ASP A 527 32.24 -43.32 2.98
C ASP A 527 31.67 -43.45 1.56
N GLU A 528 30.88 -42.48 1.10
CA GLU A 528 30.17 -42.52 -0.18
C GLU A 528 30.87 -41.71 -1.27
N GLY A 529 32.01 -41.08 -0.94
CA GLY A 529 32.86 -40.36 -1.89
C GLY A 529 32.27 -39.03 -2.39
N GLY A 530 31.23 -38.50 -1.74
CA GLY A 530 30.61 -37.22 -2.10
C GLY A 530 29.21 -37.03 -1.51
N ILE A 531 28.54 -35.95 -1.93
CA ILE A 531 27.20 -35.58 -1.43
C ILE A 531 26.13 -36.29 -2.29
N ILE A 532 25.26 -37.07 -1.65
CA ILE A 532 24.13 -37.72 -2.31
C ILE A 532 22.87 -36.86 -2.17
N PRO A 533 22.29 -36.29 -3.26
CA PRO A 533 21.19 -35.33 -3.16
C PRO A 533 19.95 -35.82 -2.42
N THR A 534 19.60 -37.10 -2.58
CA THR A 534 18.42 -37.70 -1.90
C THR A 534 18.64 -37.84 -0.41
N LYS A 535 19.85 -38.21 0.03
CA LYS A 535 20.19 -38.27 1.45
C LYS A 535 20.24 -36.89 2.08
N ALA A 536 20.80 -35.90 1.37
CA ALA A 536 20.79 -34.51 1.83
C ALA A 536 19.35 -34.01 2.04
N HIS A 537 18.44 -34.26 1.09
CA HIS A 537 17.02 -33.93 1.25
C HIS A 537 16.37 -34.56 2.49
N ILE A 538 16.58 -35.87 2.71
CA ILE A 538 16.04 -36.59 3.88
C ILE A 538 16.65 -36.04 5.18
N HIS A 539 17.96 -35.75 5.17
CA HIS A 539 18.67 -35.17 6.30
C HIS A 539 18.06 -33.82 6.71
N HIS A 540 17.88 -32.90 5.76
CA HIS A 540 17.23 -31.61 6.02
C HIS A 540 15.83 -31.79 6.61
N GLN A 541 14.99 -32.64 6.02
CA GLN A 541 13.64 -32.90 6.54
C GLN A 541 13.65 -33.43 7.98
N ALA A 542 14.62 -34.28 8.32
CA ALA A 542 14.73 -34.87 9.66
C ALA A 542 15.34 -33.89 10.70
N ARG A 543 16.19 -32.95 10.28
CA ARG A 543 17.00 -32.11 11.19
C ARG A 543 16.48 -30.69 11.39
N ILE A 544 15.85 -30.06 10.41
CA ILE A 544 15.44 -28.64 10.48
C ILE A 544 14.54 -28.36 11.68
N GLY A 545 13.51 -29.18 11.89
CA GLY A 545 12.56 -29.01 13.01
C GLY A 545 13.25 -29.08 14.38
N PRO A 546 13.94 -30.18 14.72
CA PRO A 546 14.68 -30.31 15.97
C PRO A 546 15.74 -29.23 16.20
N LEU A 547 16.48 -28.83 15.16
CA LEU A 547 17.46 -27.75 15.28
C LEU A 547 16.79 -26.40 15.53
N THR A 548 15.67 -26.12 14.88
CA THR A 548 14.91 -24.89 15.12
C THR A 548 14.37 -24.83 16.54
N GLU A 549 13.79 -25.92 17.04
CA GLU A 549 13.31 -25.98 18.42
C GLU A 549 14.43 -25.71 19.43
N ARG A 550 15.59 -26.35 19.26
CA ARG A 550 16.77 -26.12 20.09
C ARG A 550 17.25 -24.67 20.01
N ALA A 551 17.37 -24.10 18.81
CA ALA A 551 17.81 -22.73 18.62
C ALA A 551 16.88 -21.72 19.31
N LEU A 552 15.55 -21.95 19.27
CA LEU A 552 14.56 -21.10 19.94
C LEU A 552 14.61 -21.22 21.47
N ILE A 553 14.94 -22.40 22.00
CA ILE A 553 15.14 -22.64 23.44
C ILE A 553 16.42 -21.95 23.91
N GLU A 554 17.56 -22.19 23.24
CA GLU A 554 18.87 -21.61 23.58
C GLU A 554 18.85 -20.08 23.54
N SER A 555 18.12 -19.49 22.60
CA SER A 555 17.99 -18.04 22.43
C SER A 555 16.84 -17.38 23.22
N ASN A 556 16.01 -18.19 23.89
CA ASN A 556 14.76 -17.75 24.53
C ASN A 556 13.91 -16.85 23.60
N ALA A 557 13.72 -17.29 22.35
CA ALA A 557 13.13 -16.48 21.28
C ALA A 557 11.83 -17.02 20.71
N ARG A 558 11.23 -18.08 21.30
CA ARG A 558 10.03 -18.75 20.79
C ARG A 558 8.85 -17.80 20.51
N GLU A 559 8.64 -16.78 21.32
CA GLU A 559 7.59 -15.77 21.15
C GLU A 559 8.10 -14.42 20.58
N GLY A 560 9.38 -14.35 20.20
CA GLY A 560 10.08 -13.11 19.92
C GLY A 560 10.70 -12.98 18.53
N ILE A 561 10.49 -13.95 17.63
CA ILE A 561 10.95 -13.84 16.24
C ILE A 561 10.11 -12.81 15.49
N ASP A 562 10.79 -11.90 14.79
CA ASP A 562 10.18 -10.80 14.04
C ASP A 562 10.40 -10.92 12.52
N LEU A 563 11.45 -11.63 12.10
CA LEU A 563 11.81 -11.84 10.70
C LEU A 563 12.31 -13.27 10.49
N ILE A 564 11.93 -13.89 9.38
CA ILE A 564 12.43 -15.21 8.99
C ILE A 564 13.22 -15.06 7.70
N CYS A 565 14.49 -15.48 7.71
CA CYS A 565 15.37 -15.51 6.55
C CYS A 565 15.67 -16.96 6.19
N VAL A 566 15.59 -17.31 4.92
CA VAL A 566 15.83 -18.68 4.46
C VAL A 566 16.51 -18.69 3.12
N THR A 567 17.41 -19.64 2.88
CA THR A 567 18.05 -19.80 1.58
C THR A 567 17.03 -20.22 0.53
N ARG A 568 16.83 -19.38 -0.49
CA ARG A 568 15.98 -19.69 -1.66
C ARG A 568 16.76 -20.34 -2.80
N GLY A 569 18.05 -20.05 -2.90
CA GLY A 569 18.97 -20.62 -3.90
C GLY A 569 20.25 -19.79 -4.04
N PRO A 570 21.20 -20.17 -4.92
CA PRO A 570 21.27 -21.45 -5.62
C PRO A 570 21.51 -22.63 -4.66
N GLY A 571 21.24 -23.85 -5.13
CA GLY A 571 21.40 -25.06 -4.32
C GLY A 571 20.68 -26.28 -4.89
N MET A 572 20.73 -27.41 -4.16
CA MET A 572 20.01 -28.63 -4.54
C MET A 572 18.51 -28.45 -4.31
N PRO A 573 17.63 -28.59 -5.34
CA PRO A 573 16.21 -28.27 -5.21
C PRO A 573 15.51 -28.97 -4.05
N GLY A 574 15.78 -30.26 -3.83
CA GLY A 574 15.20 -30.99 -2.70
C GLY A 574 15.65 -30.45 -1.34
N SER A 575 16.91 -30.03 -1.22
CA SER A 575 17.43 -29.45 0.03
C SER A 575 16.83 -28.08 0.29
N LEU A 576 16.77 -27.23 -0.74
CA LEU A 576 16.17 -25.90 -0.69
C LEU A 576 14.67 -25.96 -0.34
N SER A 577 13.91 -26.89 -0.93
CA SER A 577 12.48 -27.08 -0.61
C SER A 577 12.25 -27.34 0.88
N GLY A 578 13.08 -28.20 1.50
CA GLY A 578 12.95 -28.55 2.91
C GLY A 578 13.05 -27.32 3.83
N GLY A 579 14.04 -26.46 3.61
CA GLY A 579 14.19 -25.21 4.35
C GLY A 579 13.10 -24.20 4.05
N LEU A 580 12.81 -23.99 2.76
CA LEU A 580 11.88 -22.95 2.30
C LEU A 580 10.44 -23.23 2.76
N ASP A 581 9.97 -24.47 2.63
CA ASP A 581 8.61 -24.84 3.02
C ASP A 581 8.43 -24.78 4.54
N PHE A 582 9.46 -25.19 5.30
CA PHE A 582 9.45 -25.05 6.76
C PHE A 582 9.41 -23.57 7.18
N ALA A 583 10.24 -22.72 6.57
CA ALA A 583 10.26 -21.29 6.84
C ALA A 583 8.94 -20.60 6.47
N LYS A 584 8.30 -20.98 5.36
CA LYS A 584 6.96 -20.53 4.98
C LYS A 584 5.90 -20.95 6.00
N GLY A 585 5.96 -22.20 6.47
CA GLY A 585 5.08 -22.70 7.52
C GLY A 585 5.18 -21.86 8.80
N LEU A 586 6.40 -21.54 9.23
CA LEU A 586 6.65 -20.64 10.36
C LEU A 586 6.17 -19.20 10.10
N ALA A 587 6.44 -18.66 8.91
CA ALA A 587 6.01 -17.31 8.53
C ALA A 587 4.49 -17.15 8.57
N VAL A 588 3.75 -18.15 8.09
CA VAL A 588 2.28 -18.20 8.19
C VAL A 588 1.84 -18.35 9.64
N ALA A 589 2.39 -19.32 10.38
CA ALA A 589 1.97 -19.62 11.75
C ALA A 589 2.22 -18.46 12.72
N TRP A 590 3.31 -17.72 12.56
CA TRP A 590 3.67 -16.60 13.41
C TRP A 590 3.28 -15.22 12.83
N ASN A 591 2.72 -15.20 11.63
CA ASN A 591 2.43 -13.98 10.87
C ASN A 591 3.65 -13.04 10.80
N LYS A 592 4.78 -13.57 10.32
CA LYS A 592 6.06 -12.84 10.24
C LYS A 592 6.54 -12.72 8.80
N PRO A 593 7.22 -11.61 8.45
CA PRO A 593 7.85 -11.46 7.15
C PRO A 593 8.88 -12.57 6.90
N LEU A 594 8.89 -13.05 5.66
CA LEU A 594 9.81 -14.04 5.13
C LEU A 594 10.75 -13.37 4.13
N ILE A 595 12.03 -13.73 4.11
CA ILE A 595 12.98 -13.32 3.08
C ILE A 595 13.67 -14.55 2.53
N GLY A 596 13.45 -14.84 1.25
CA GLY A 596 14.22 -15.79 0.47
C GLY A 596 15.56 -15.16 0.06
N VAL A 597 16.65 -15.63 0.68
CA VAL A 597 17.99 -15.07 0.53
C VAL A 597 18.79 -15.87 -0.50
N HIS A 598 19.61 -15.16 -1.27
CA HIS A 598 20.57 -15.76 -2.19
C HIS A 598 21.79 -16.30 -1.42
N HIS A 599 22.11 -17.57 -1.58
CA HIS A 599 23.17 -18.27 -0.85
C HIS A 599 24.54 -17.59 -1.01
N MET A 600 24.98 -17.34 -2.25
CA MET A 600 26.26 -16.67 -2.51
C MET A 600 26.30 -15.23 -1.96
N LEU A 601 25.16 -14.51 -1.93
CA LEU A 601 25.10 -13.17 -1.33
C LEU A 601 25.44 -13.22 0.16
N GLY A 602 25.01 -14.28 0.86
CA GLY A 602 25.41 -14.55 2.24
C GLY A 602 26.94 -14.55 2.41
N HIS A 603 27.64 -15.34 1.59
CA HIS A 603 29.10 -15.41 1.62
C HIS A 603 29.78 -14.06 1.32
N LEU A 604 29.24 -13.29 0.36
CA LEU A 604 29.80 -11.98 0.01
C LEU A 604 29.63 -10.94 1.12
N LEU A 605 28.49 -10.96 1.82
CA LEU A 605 28.15 -9.94 2.82
C LEU A 605 28.61 -10.27 4.24
N ILE A 606 28.86 -11.54 4.59
CA ILE A 606 29.21 -11.89 5.98
C ILE A 606 30.42 -11.14 6.57
N PRO A 607 31.50 -10.78 5.83
CA PRO A 607 32.59 -9.98 6.39
C PRO A 607 32.14 -8.59 6.87
N ARG A 608 31.01 -8.09 6.37
CA ARG A 608 30.44 -6.79 6.76
C ARG A 608 29.69 -6.85 8.10
N MET A 609 29.29 -8.04 8.57
CA MET A 609 28.46 -8.19 9.77
C MET A 609 29.13 -7.61 11.01
N GLY A 610 30.41 -7.97 11.27
CA GLY A 610 31.12 -7.55 12.48
C GLY A 610 31.28 -6.04 12.63
N THR A 611 31.24 -5.30 11.51
CA THR A 611 31.34 -3.84 11.49
C THR A 611 29.99 -3.16 11.23
N ASN A 612 28.89 -3.94 11.23
CA ASN A 612 27.54 -3.48 10.95
C ASN A 612 27.44 -2.75 9.59
N GLY A 613 27.99 -3.35 8.54
CA GLY A 613 27.93 -2.81 7.19
C GLY A 613 28.92 -1.67 6.89
N LYS A 614 29.76 -1.26 7.84
CA LYS A 614 30.68 -0.12 7.68
C LYS A 614 31.87 -0.44 6.78
N VAL A 615 32.42 -1.66 6.89
CA VAL A 615 33.53 -2.15 6.04
C VAL A 615 33.35 -3.66 5.81
N PRO A 616 33.73 -4.19 4.63
CA PRO A 616 34.13 -3.49 3.40
C PRO A 616 32.99 -2.62 2.83
N GLN A 617 33.29 -1.41 2.34
CA GLN A 617 32.31 -0.54 1.68
C GLN A 617 32.10 -0.93 0.21
N PHE A 618 30.88 -0.68 -0.29
CA PHE A 618 30.66 -0.72 -1.74
C PHE A 618 31.34 0.48 -2.44
N PRO A 619 31.89 0.32 -3.66
CA PRO A 619 32.05 -0.94 -4.36
C PRO A 619 33.23 -1.77 -3.83
N PHE A 620 33.05 -3.08 -3.73
CA PHE A 620 34.10 -4.04 -3.39
C PHE A 620 34.13 -5.22 -4.34
N VAL A 621 35.30 -5.84 -4.50
CA VAL A 621 35.45 -7.09 -5.24
C VAL A 621 35.48 -8.26 -4.27
N SER A 622 34.90 -9.39 -4.68
CA SER A 622 34.84 -10.62 -3.88
C SER A 622 35.34 -11.80 -4.67
N LEU A 623 36.29 -12.53 -4.11
CA LEU A 623 36.62 -13.90 -4.50
C LEU A 623 35.83 -14.85 -3.59
N LEU A 624 34.83 -15.53 -4.15
CA LEU A 624 34.12 -16.61 -3.47
C LEU A 624 34.73 -17.94 -3.87
N VAL A 625 35.36 -18.65 -2.92
CA VAL A 625 36.03 -19.94 -3.14
C VAL A 625 35.53 -20.98 -2.12
N SER A 626 34.70 -21.90 -2.58
CA SER A 626 34.09 -22.98 -1.80
C SER A 626 34.21 -24.32 -2.55
N GLY A 627 33.66 -25.40 -1.97
CA GLY A 627 33.52 -26.68 -2.67
C GLY A 627 32.64 -26.59 -3.92
N GLY A 628 31.65 -25.69 -3.94
CA GLY A 628 30.71 -25.56 -5.07
C GLY A 628 30.96 -24.38 -6.01
N HIS A 629 31.74 -23.37 -5.58
CA HIS A 629 31.86 -22.10 -6.29
C HIS A 629 33.31 -21.60 -6.32
N THR A 630 33.73 -21.04 -7.44
CA THR A 630 34.96 -20.25 -7.57
C THR A 630 34.66 -19.09 -8.50
N THR A 631 34.24 -17.98 -7.91
CA THR A 631 33.66 -16.85 -8.64
C THR A 631 34.29 -15.54 -8.17
N PHE A 632 34.62 -14.67 -9.11
CA PHE A 632 35.11 -13.32 -8.85
C PHE A 632 34.02 -12.30 -9.22
N VAL A 633 33.56 -11.54 -8.24
CA VAL A 633 32.39 -10.67 -8.35
C VAL A 633 32.75 -9.23 -7.97
N LEU A 634 32.30 -8.26 -8.75
CA LEU A 634 32.30 -6.84 -8.39
C LEU A 634 30.92 -6.44 -7.88
N SER A 635 30.84 -6.05 -6.60
CA SER A 635 29.60 -5.63 -5.95
C SER A 635 29.59 -4.11 -5.77
N ARG A 636 28.57 -3.44 -6.29
CA ARG A 636 28.40 -1.98 -6.22
C ARG A 636 27.32 -1.53 -5.24
N ALA A 637 26.38 -2.42 -4.95
CA ALA A 637 25.34 -2.28 -3.93
C ALA A 637 24.90 -3.68 -3.49
N ILE A 638 23.91 -3.75 -2.59
CA ILE A 638 23.31 -5.02 -2.14
C ILE A 638 22.55 -5.72 -3.27
N ASP A 639 22.09 -4.97 -4.27
CA ASP A 639 21.31 -5.41 -5.42
C ASP A 639 22.04 -5.29 -6.77
N ASP A 640 23.30 -4.85 -6.76
CA ASP A 640 24.09 -4.64 -7.98
C ASP A 640 25.41 -5.42 -7.89
N HIS A 641 25.43 -6.57 -8.57
CA HIS A 641 26.56 -7.49 -8.64
C HIS A 641 26.90 -7.83 -10.09
N GLU A 642 28.18 -7.79 -10.42
CA GLU A 642 28.71 -8.19 -11.71
C GLU A 642 29.69 -9.35 -11.54
N ILE A 643 29.41 -10.49 -12.18
CA ILE A 643 30.32 -11.62 -12.21
C ILE A 643 31.42 -11.33 -13.24
N LEU A 644 32.65 -11.17 -12.78
CA LEU A 644 33.82 -10.82 -13.61
C LEU A 644 34.55 -12.06 -14.12
N CYS A 645 34.54 -13.14 -13.34
CA CYS A 645 35.12 -14.42 -13.67
C CYS A 645 34.39 -15.52 -12.89
N ASP A 646 34.18 -16.67 -13.51
CA ASP A 646 33.54 -17.81 -12.87
C ASP A 646 34.22 -19.12 -13.30
N THR A 647 34.03 -20.18 -12.53
CA THR A 647 34.54 -21.51 -12.86
C THR A 647 33.81 -22.09 -14.07
N ILE A 648 34.55 -22.78 -14.94
CA ILE A 648 34.00 -23.45 -16.13
C ILE A 648 33.69 -24.92 -15.85
N ASP A 649 34.57 -25.61 -15.11
CA ASP A 649 34.57 -27.06 -14.95
C ASP A 649 34.47 -27.50 -13.48
N ILE A 650 35.45 -27.13 -12.64
CA ILE A 650 35.55 -27.57 -11.25
C ILE A 650 35.86 -26.38 -10.33
N ALA A 651 35.12 -26.30 -9.22
CA ALA A 651 35.42 -25.31 -8.19
C ALA A 651 36.72 -25.71 -7.49
N VAL A 652 37.50 -24.70 -7.09
CA VAL A 652 38.82 -24.89 -6.47
C VAL A 652 38.74 -25.73 -5.20
N GLY A 653 37.68 -25.57 -4.40
CA GLY A 653 37.49 -26.39 -3.20
C GLY A 653 37.33 -27.87 -3.54
N ASP A 654 36.46 -28.21 -4.49
CA ASP A 654 36.26 -29.60 -4.91
C ASP A 654 37.52 -30.20 -5.59
N SER A 655 38.27 -29.38 -6.33
CA SER A 655 39.56 -29.81 -6.89
C SER A 655 40.58 -30.14 -5.79
N LEU A 656 40.73 -29.28 -4.77
CA LEU A 656 41.62 -29.52 -3.64
C LEU A 656 41.19 -30.75 -2.84
N ASP A 657 39.89 -30.91 -2.60
CA ASP A 657 39.37 -32.06 -1.85
C ASP A 657 39.58 -33.37 -2.60
N LYS A 658 39.35 -33.42 -3.92
CA LYS A 658 39.62 -34.61 -4.74
C LYS A 658 41.11 -34.96 -4.73
N CYS A 659 42.00 -34.00 -4.94
CA CYS A 659 43.44 -34.24 -4.85
C CYS A 659 43.84 -34.71 -3.44
N GLY A 660 43.28 -34.13 -2.39
CA GLY A 660 43.54 -34.56 -1.03
C GLY A 660 43.07 -35.98 -0.74
N ARG A 661 41.91 -36.41 -1.25
CA ARG A 661 41.45 -37.81 -1.12
C ARG A 661 42.41 -38.78 -1.77
N GLU A 662 42.89 -38.46 -2.97
CA GLU A 662 43.90 -39.27 -3.68
C GLU A 662 45.22 -39.35 -2.89
N LEU A 663 45.58 -38.30 -2.16
CA LEU A 663 46.74 -38.27 -1.25
C LEU A 663 46.49 -38.94 0.12
N GLY A 664 45.30 -39.49 0.36
CA GLY A 664 44.96 -40.23 1.58
C GLY A 664 44.39 -39.38 2.73
N PHE A 665 44.12 -38.08 2.51
CA PHE A 665 43.45 -37.24 3.49
C PHE A 665 41.98 -37.63 3.65
N LYS A 666 41.45 -37.52 4.87
CA LYS A 666 40.06 -37.82 5.23
C LYS A 666 39.43 -36.67 6.00
N GLY A 667 38.10 -36.56 5.94
CA GLY A 667 37.30 -35.55 6.65
C GLY A 667 36.45 -34.70 5.70
N THR A 668 35.76 -33.72 6.27
CA THR A 668 34.84 -32.81 5.54
C THR A 668 35.50 -31.54 5.03
N MET A 669 36.66 -31.15 5.58
CA MET A 669 37.44 -29.97 5.18
C MET A 669 38.86 -30.37 4.76
N ILE A 670 38.97 -31.20 3.72
CA ILE A 670 40.22 -31.85 3.31
C ILE A 670 41.29 -30.83 2.94
N ALA A 671 40.93 -29.76 2.22
CA ALA A 671 41.87 -28.68 1.91
C ALA A 671 42.54 -28.05 3.15
N ARG A 672 41.84 -27.99 4.31
CA ARG A 672 42.37 -27.48 5.57
C ARG A 672 43.27 -28.49 6.27
N GLU A 673 42.89 -29.76 6.28
CA GLU A 673 43.75 -30.82 6.84
C GLU A 673 45.04 -30.96 6.02
N MET A 674 44.94 -30.83 4.70
CA MET A 674 46.10 -30.76 3.80
C MET A 674 47.02 -29.58 4.15
N GLU A 675 46.47 -28.39 4.42
CA GLU A 675 47.26 -27.23 4.88
C GLU A 675 47.93 -27.47 6.24
N LYS A 676 47.24 -28.05 7.22
CA LYS A 676 47.83 -28.38 8.51
C LYS A 676 49.01 -29.34 8.35
N PHE A 677 48.84 -30.37 7.52
CA PHE A 677 49.88 -31.36 7.26
C PHE A 677 51.10 -30.78 6.54
N ILE A 678 50.90 -29.82 5.64
CA ILE A 678 51.99 -29.05 5.02
C ILE A 678 52.77 -28.26 6.09
N ASN A 679 52.07 -27.69 7.08
CA ASN A 679 52.66 -26.79 8.08
C ASN A 679 53.27 -27.47 9.33
N GLN A 680 53.08 -28.78 9.53
CA GLN A 680 53.47 -29.49 10.76
C GLN A 680 54.98 -29.77 10.90
N ASP A 681 55.77 -29.66 9.82
CA ASP A 681 57.21 -29.97 9.84
C ASP A 681 57.98 -29.01 8.90
N ILE A 682 58.30 -27.81 9.40
CA ILE A 682 59.04 -26.79 8.66
C ILE A 682 60.53 -26.99 8.95
N ASN A 683 61.16 -27.94 8.26
CA ASN A 683 62.59 -27.87 7.99
C ASN A 683 62.76 -27.47 6.52
N ASP A 684 63.15 -26.21 6.32
CA ASP A 684 63.55 -25.62 5.05
C ASP A 684 64.55 -26.51 4.32
N GLN A 685 64.11 -27.37 3.39
CA GLN A 685 64.94 -27.88 2.30
C GLN A 685 64.10 -28.16 1.04
N ASP A 686 64.30 -27.31 0.02
CA ASP A 686 64.02 -27.46 -1.40
C ASP A 686 63.05 -28.59 -1.81
N PHE A 687 61.78 -28.24 -2.03
CA PHE A 687 60.76 -29.11 -2.61
C PHE A 687 60.87 -29.20 -4.14
N ALA A 688 62.03 -29.62 -4.66
CA ALA A 688 62.21 -29.93 -6.08
C ALA A 688 61.92 -31.42 -6.34
N LEU A 689 60.64 -31.79 -6.43
CA LEU A 689 60.22 -33.09 -6.94
C LEU A 689 59.58 -32.90 -8.31
N LYS A 690 60.27 -33.38 -9.35
CA LYS A 690 59.77 -33.45 -10.72
C LYS A 690 58.99 -34.76 -10.86
N LEU A 691 57.71 -34.74 -10.49
CA LEU A 691 56.84 -35.92 -10.57
C LEU A 691 56.15 -35.95 -11.94
N GLU A 692 56.31 -37.05 -12.68
CA GLU A 692 55.45 -37.32 -13.83
C GLU A 692 54.07 -37.75 -13.32
N MET A 693 53.07 -36.89 -13.54
CA MET A 693 51.69 -37.14 -13.12
C MET A 693 51.08 -38.32 -13.90
N PRO A 694 50.46 -39.31 -13.24
CA PRO A 694 49.72 -40.35 -13.94
C PRO A 694 48.51 -39.75 -14.67
N SER A 695 48.20 -40.30 -15.86
CA SER A 695 47.09 -39.80 -16.68
C SER A 695 45.75 -39.79 -15.89
N PRO A 696 44.99 -38.67 -15.90
CA PRO A 696 43.82 -38.44 -15.06
C PRO A 696 42.59 -39.34 -15.30
N LEU A 697 42.72 -40.40 -16.10
CA LEU A 697 41.62 -41.29 -16.54
C LEU A 697 41.75 -42.76 -16.11
N LYS A 698 42.77 -43.13 -15.32
CA LYS A 698 43.03 -44.55 -15.01
C LYS A 698 42.48 -45.08 -13.67
N ASN A 699 41.88 -44.25 -12.79
CA ASN A 699 41.29 -44.69 -11.50
C ASN A 699 42.10 -45.79 -10.79
N SER A 700 43.42 -45.65 -10.77
CA SER A 700 44.34 -46.63 -10.19
C SER A 700 45.63 -45.95 -9.77
N ALA A 701 45.52 -44.91 -8.95
CA ALA A 701 46.66 -44.39 -8.23
C ALA A 701 46.88 -45.23 -6.97
N LYS A 702 47.84 -46.18 -7.01
CA LYS A 702 48.41 -46.77 -5.79
C LYS A 702 49.29 -45.71 -5.11
N ILE A 703 48.70 -44.66 -4.55
CA ILE A 703 49.44 -43.66 -3.73
C ILE A 703 49.76 -44.22 -2.33
N GLN A 704 49.19 -45.39 -1.97
CA GLN A 704 49.39 -46.08 -0.68
C GLN A 704 50.84 -46.51 -0.34
N GLU A 705 51.84 -46.18 -1.15
CA GLU A 705 53.26 -46.50 -0.88
C GLU A 705 54.22 -45.29 -0.99
N LEU A 706 53.72 -44.05 -1.04
CA LEU A 706 54.61 -42.87 -1.04
C LEU A 706 55.05 -42.49 0.39
N PRO A 707 56.35 -42.17 0.63
CA PRO A 707 56.80 -41.61 1.89
C PRO A 707 56.05 -40.32 2.25
N GLU A 708 55.84 -40.08 3.55
CA GLU A 708 55.13 -38.89 4.07
C GLU A 708 55.68 -37.56 3.51
N ARG A 709 57.00 -37.49 3.30
CA ARG A 709 57.68 -36.35 2.68
C ARG A 709 57.21 -36.09 1.24
N GLU A 710 57.01 -37.14 0.45
CA GLU A 710 56.56 -37.01 -0.94
C GLU A 710 55.10 -36.61 -1.01
N ILE A 711 54.24 -37.18 -0.14
CA ILE A 711 52.84 -36.77 0.02
C ILE A 711 52.76 -35.28 0.39
N ARG A 712 53.61 -34.81 1.32
CA ARG A 712 53.69 -33.40 1.73
C ARG A 712 54.11 -32.49 0.58
N SER A 713 55.11 -32.91 -0.20
CA SER A 713 55.59 -32.18 -1.37
C SER A 713 54.50 -32.04 -2.44
N ILE A 714 53.78 -33.14 -2.75
CA ILE A 714 52.69 -33.12 -3.73
C ILE A 714 51.54 -32.24 -3.22
N ALA A 715 51.13 -32.39 -1.96
CA ALA A 715 50.11 -31.55 -1.33
C ALA A 715 50.44 -30.05 -1.44
N TYR A 716 51.69 -29.68 -1.14
CA TYR A 716 52.18 -28.32 -1.27
C TYR A 716 52.13 -27.83 -2.73
N GLN A 717 52.65 -28.60 -3.69
CA GLN A 717 52.66 -28.22 -5.11
C GLN A 717 51.25 -28.09 -5.68
N VAL A 718 50.31 -28.98 -5.30
CA VAL A 718 48.90 -28.89 -5.70
C VAL A 718 48.29 -27.59 -5.17
N GLN A 719 48.45 -27.30 -3.88
CA GLN A 719 47.94 -26.09 -3.27
C GLN A 719 48.50 -24.83 -3.94
N GLU A 720 49.82 -24.76 -4.13
CA GLU A 720 50.48 -23.62 -4.77
C GLU A 720 49.99 -23.44 -6.21
N SER A 721 49.95 -24.51 -7.01
CA SER A 721 49.54 -24.44 -8.42
C SER A 721 48.11 -23.95 -8.59
N VAL A 722 47.21 -24.41 -7.72
CA VAL A 722 45.79 -24.01 -7.73
C VAL A 722 45.65 -22.54 -7.32
N PHE A 723 46.36 -22.10 -6.28
CA PHE A 723 46.31 -20.70 -5.83
C PHE A 723 46.96 -19.75 -6.84
N ASP A 724 48.11 -20.13 -7.43
CA ASP A 724 48.76 -19.38 -8.51
C ASP A 724 47.84 -19.24 -9.71
N HIS A 725 47.11 -20.31 -10.07
CA HIS A 725 46.13 -20.25 -11.15
C HIS A 725 45.07 -19.16 -10.88
N ILE A 726 44.42 -19.20 -9.71
CA ILE A 726 43.40 -18.20 -9.33
C ILE A 726 43.99 -16.79 -9.35
N ILE A 727 45.13 -16.58 -8.68
CA ILE A 727 45.76 -15.28 -8.57
C ILE A 727 46.12 -14.73 -9.95
N ASN A 728 46.67 -15.55 -10.84
CA ASN A 728 46.97 -15.14 -12.21
C ASN A 728 45.72 -14.73 -13.00
N LYS A 729 44.59 -15.42 -12.81
CA LYS A 729 43.31 -15.03 -13.40
C LYS A 729 42.81 -13.70 -12.84
N LEU A 730 42.89 -13.50 -11.52
CA LEU A 730 42.53 -12.23 -10.88
C LEU A 730 43.39 -11.07 -11.40
N LYS A 731 44.71 -11.25 -11.47
CA LYS A 731 45.63 -10.27 -12.04
C LYS A 731 45.27 -9.93 -13.48
N HIS A 732 44.89 -10.93 -14.28
CA HIS A 732 44.48 -10.72 -15.66
C HIS A 732 43.18 -9.90 -15.77
N VAL A 733 42.16 -10.21 -14.97
CA VAL A 733 40.90 -9.45 -14.92
C VAL A 733 41.15 -8.00 -14.49
N LEU A 734 41.95 -7.80 -13.43
CA LEU A 734 42.30 -6.47 -12.92
C LEU A 734 43.05 -5.63 -13.95
N LYS A 735 43.99 -6.24 -14.70
CA LYS A 735 44.77 -5.56 -15.75
C LYS A 735 43.98 -5.31 -17.02
N SER A 736 43.08 -6.21 -17.40
CA SER A 736 42.30 -6.09 -18.64
C SER A 736 41.16 -5.09 -18.55
N GLN A 737 40.66 -4.80 -17.34
CA GLN A 737 39.50 -3.92 -17.12
C GLN A 737 39.77 -2.85 -16.04
N PRO A 738 40.86 -2.07 -16.14
CA PRO A 738 41.31 -1.18 -15.06
C PRO A 738 40.27 -0.12 -14.66
N GLU A 739 39.49 0.36 -15.63
CA GLU A 739 38.44 1.37 -15.39
C GLU A 739 37.36 0.91 -14.41
N LYS A 740 37.04 -0.39 -14.36
CA LYS A 740 36.04 -0.93 -13.41
C LYS A 740 36.53 -0.85 -11.95
N PHE A 741 37.84 -0.78 -11.74
CA PHE A 741 38.46 -0.86 -10.41
C PHE A 741 38.99 0.49 -9.90
N LYS A 742 38.82 1.58 -10.66
CA LYS A 742 39.35 2.92 -10.34
C LYS A 742 39.01 3.40 -8.91
N ASN A 743 37.79 3.10 -8.46
CA ASN A 743 37.27 3.49 -7.14
C ASN A 743 37.07 2.29 -6.20
N VAL A 744 37.60 1.11 -6.55
CA VAL A 744 37.51 -0.09 -5.70
C VAL A 744 38.75 -0.15 -4.82
N ARG A 745 38.56 -0.22 -3.51
CA ARG A 745 39.64 -0.32 -2.52
C ARG A 745 39.51 -1.53 -1.61
N GLU A 746 38.37 -2.20 -1.62
CA GLU A 746 38.08 -3.30 -0.71
C GLU A 746 38.05 -4.62 -1.47
N PHE A 747 38.73 -5.63 -0.93
CA PHE A 747 38.78 -6.99 -1.48
C PHE A 747 38.29 -7.99 -0.42
N VAL A 748 37.27 -8.76 -0.76
CA VAL A 748 36.72 -9.82 0.08
C VAL A 748 37.16 -11.18 -0.46
N CYS A 749 37.59 -12.08 0.42
CA CYS A 749 37.73 -13.49 0.09
C CYS A 749 36.87 -14.32 1.06
N SER A 750 35.92 -15.08 0.52
CA SER A 750 34.89 -15.82 1.27
C SER A 750 34.72 -17.25 0.76
N GLY A 751 33.94 -18.07 1.47
CA GLY A 751 33.77 -19.50 1.21
C GLY A 751 34.80 -20.38 1.92
N GLY A 752 34.58 -21.69 1.93
CA GLY A 752 35.37 -22.63 2.74
C GLY A 752 36.88 -22.62 2.48
N VAL A 753 37.31 -22.40 1.23
CA VAL A 753 38.74 -22.35 0.88
C VAL A 753 39.39 -21.05 1.38
N SER A 754 38.62 -19.99 1.61
CA SER A 754 39.13 -18.74 2.17
C SER A 754 39.66 -18.89 3.60
N SER A 755 39.39 -20.00 4.28
CA SER A 755 40.00 -20.29 5.59
C SER A 755 41.49 -20.66 5.49
N ASN A 756 41.98 -20.95 4.28
CA ASN A 756 43.37 -21.33 4.05
C ASN A 756 44.30 -20.12 4.16
N GLN A 757 45.23 -20.16 5.12
CA GLN A 757 46.13 -19.07 5.42
C GLN A 757 47.12 -18.82 4.28
N ARG A 758 47.57 -19.88 3.59
CA ARG A 758 48.45 -19.72 2.44
C ARG A 758 47.79 -18.93 1.31
N LEU A 759 46.52 -19.19 1.00
CA LEU A 759 45.76 -18.41 0.02
C LEU A 759 45.63 -16.93 0.44
N ARG A 760 45.31 -16.67 1.71
CA ARG A 760 45.21 -15.29 2.24
C ARG A 760 46.53 -14.53 2.04
N THR A 761 47.63 -15.13 2.45
CA THR A 761 48.97 -14.55 2.30
C THR A 761 49.30 -14.26 0.84
N LYS A 762 49.04 -15.21 -0.08
CA LYS A 762 49.32 -14.98 -1.51
C LYS A 762 48.43 -13.89 -2.12
N LEU A 763 47.16 -13.79 -1.73
CA LEU A 763 46.28 -12.69 -2.16
C LEU A 763 46.84 -11.34 -1.70
N GLU A 764 47.23 -11.22 -0.43
CA GLU A 764 47.77 -9.98 0.12
C GLU A 764 49.09 -9.58 -0.52
N THR A 765 50.04 -10.52 -0.66
CA THR A 765 51.37 -10.23 -1.22
C THR A 765 51.31 -9.96 -2.73
N GLU A 766 50.54 -10.77 -3.46
CA GLU A 766 50.56 -10.72 -4.92
C GLU A 766 49.53 -9.77 -5.50
N LEU A 767 48.39 -9.51 -4.84
CA LEU A 767 47.39 -8.53 -5.27
C LEU A 767 47.59 -7.16 -4.62
N GLY A 768 48.15 -7.10 -3.41
CA GLY A 768 48.35 -5.85 -2.67
C GLY A 768 49.32 -4.86 -3.35
N THR A 769 50.16 -5.33 -4.28
CA THR A 769 51.21 -4.52 -4.93
C THR A 769 50.95 -4.17 -6.39
N LEU A 770 49.83 -4.62 -7.00
CA LEU A 770 49.62 -4.50 -8.45
C LEU A 770 49.28 -3.12 -8.99
N ASN A 771 48.86 -2.18 -8.16
CA ASN A 771 48.44 -0.87 -8.61
C ASN A 771 49.29 0.23 -7.96
N SER A 772 50.06 0.94 -8.79
CA SER A 772 50.86 2.11 -8.42
C SER A 772 50.03 3.29 -7.88
N THR A 773 48.70 3.18 -7.85
CA THR A 773 47.75 4.22 -7.43
C THR A 773 46.68 3.73 -6.44
N SER A 774 46.62 2.44 -6.06
CA SER A 774 45.59 1.92 -5.13
C SER A 774 45.93 0.58 -4.47
N PHE A 775 46.03 0.57 -3.15
CA PHE A 775 46.11 -0.66 -2.34
C PHE A 775 44.70 -1.23 -2.10
N PHE A 776 44.57 -2.55 -2.11
CA PHE A 776 43.37 -3.22 -1.60
C PHE A 776 43.48 -3.42 -0.08
N ASN A 777 42.41 -3.13 0.66
CA ASN A 777 42.22 -3.65 2.00
C ASN A 777 41.56 -5.03 1.88
N PHE A 778 42.16 -6.03 2.50
CA PHE A 778 41.68 -7.41 2.43
C PHE A 778 40.77 -7.73 3.63
N TYR A 779 39.63 -8.35 3.36
CA TYR A 779 38.67 -8.78 4.36
C TYR A 779 38.35 -10.26 4.19
N TYR A 780 38.33 -10.96 5.31
CA TYR A 780 38.01 -12.37 5.39
C TYR A 780 36.96 -12.58 6.48
N PRO A 781 35.99 -13.47 6.30
CA PRO A 781 35.12 -13.90 7.39
C PRO A 781 35.95 -14.49 8.55
N PRO A 782 35.45 -14.41 9.80
CA PRO A 782 35.93 -15.26 10.88
C PRO A 782 35.94 -16.74 10.45
N MET A 783 36.90 -17.52 10.94
CA MET A 783 37.11 -18.91 10.50
C MET A 783 35.84 -19.77 10.58
N ASP A 784 35.07 -19.61 11.66
CA ASP A 784 33.83 -20.37 11.90
C ASP A 784 32.66 -19.93 11.00
N LEU A 785 32.82 -18.83 10.27
CA LEU A 785 31.84 -18.27 9.32
C LEU A 785 32.29 -18.40 7.86
N CYS A 786 33.43 -19.05 7.59
CA CYS A 786 33.89 -19.33 6.23
C CYS A 786 33.11 -20.47 5.55
N SER A 787 32.56 -21.42 6.33
CA SER A 787 31.69 -22.48 5.80
C SER A 787 30.23 -22.06 5.73
N ASP A 788 29.40 -22.85 5.06
CA ASP A 788 27.96 -22.64 5.03
C ASP A 788 27.38 -22.66 6.46
N ASN A 789 26.62 -21.60 6.76
CA ASN A 789 25.98 -21.37 8.05
C ASN A 789 24.74 -20.47 7.84
N SER A 790 23.82 -20.46 8.81
CA SER A 790 22.62 -19.63 8.69
C SER A 790 22.83 -18.17 9.11
N ILE A 791 23.94 -17.83 9.80
CA ILE A 791 24.23 -16.43 10.17
C ILE A 791 24.45 -15.58 8.92
N MET A 792 25.15 -16.09 7.90
CA MET A 792 25.33 -15.38 6.64
C MET A 792 24.01 -15.10 5.92
N ILE A 793 23.05 -16.01 6.04
CA ILE A 793 21.70 -15.86 5.49
C ILE A 793 20.90 -14.83 6.28
N GLY A 794 20.99 -14.89 7.61
CA GLY A 794 20.38 -13.89 8.48
C GLY A 794 20.94 -12.49 8.23
N TRP A 795 22.26 -12.34 8.10
CA TRP A 795 22.90 -11.05 7.84
C TRP A 795 22.56 -10.50 6.46
N ALA A 796 22.64 -11.31 5.40
CA ALA A 796 22.23 -10.87 4.07
C ALA A 796 20.73 -10.51 4.03
N GLY A 797 19.89 -11.28 4.71
CA GLY A 797 18.47 -10.97 4.89
C GLY A 797 18.24 -9.63 5.63
N ILE A 798 19.02 -9.35 6.68
CA ILE A 798 19.02 -8.05 7.39
C ILE A 798 19.42 -6.92 6.43
N GLU A 799 20.50 -7.08 5.65
CA GLU A 799 20.94 -6.04 4.71
C GLU A 799 19.89 -5.78 3.62
N ILE A 800 19.26 -6.84 3.05
CA ILE A 800 18.14 -6.73 2.11
C ILE A 800 16.96 -5.99 2.76
N TRP A 801 16.54 -6.42 3.95
CA TRP A 801 15.37 -5.87 4.61
C TRP A 801 15.56 -4.41 5.03
N GLU A 802 16.71 -4.08 5.61
CA GLU A 802 16.98 -2.73 6.12
C GLU A 802 17.26 -1.73 4.99
N SER A 803 17.96 -2.16 3.94
CA SER A 803 18.43 -1.27 2.86
C SER A 803 17.46 -1.20 1.68
N LEU A 804 16.93 -2.35 1.25
CA LEU A 804 16.05 -2.44 0.07
C LEU A 804 14.56 -2.43 0.44
N ARG A 805 14.21 -2.71 1.70
CA ARG A 805 12.82 -2.82 2.17
C ARG A 805 12.04 -3.89 1.41
N LEU A 806 12.70 -5.00 1.09
CA LEU A 806 12.10 -6.13 0.41
C LEU A 806 11.81 -7.28 1.37
N VAL A 807 10.67 -7.92 1.18
CA VAL A 807 10.31 -9.23 1.73
C VAL A 807 9.83 -10.13 0.61
N SER A 808 9.78 -11.43 0.87
CA SER A 808 9.29 -12.42 -0.07
C SER A 808 7.81 -12.71 0.12
N ASP A 809 7.11 -12.95 -0.98
CA ASP A 809 5.78 -13.55 -1.00
C ASP A 809 5.84 -15.04 -0.62
N LEU A 810 4.70 -15.61 -0.23
CA LEU A 810 4.63 -17.01 0.20
C LEU A 810 4.62 -18.00 -0.98
N ASP A 811 4.47 -17.53 -2.22
CA ASP A 811 4.47 -18.33 -3.44
C ASP A 811 5.88 -18.58 -4.00
N ILE A 812 6.95 -18.00 -3.43
CA ILE A 812 8.33 -18.17 -3.92
C ILE A 812 8.75 -19.64 -3.98
N CYS A 813 9.34 -20.06 -5.09
CA CYS A 813 9.87 -21.41 -5.25
C CYS A 813 11.41 -21.45 -5.07
N PRO A 814 11.98 -22.62 -4.73
CA PRO A 814 13.41 -22.84 -4.75
C PRO A 814 14.00 -22.57 -6.14
N ILE A 815 15.19 -21.97 -6.18
CA ILE A 815 15.90 -21.68 -7.42
C ILE A 815 17.20 -22.48 -7.45
N ARG A 816 17.28 -23.46 -8.35
CA ARG A 816 18.48 -24.31 -8.48
C ARG A 816 19.72 -23.51 -8.88
N GLN A 817 19.58 -22.72 -9.94
CA GLN A 817 20.62 -21.86 -10.50
C GLN A 817 20.10 -20.44 -10.46
N TRP A 818 20.70 -19.63 -9.60
CA TRP A 818 20.37 -18.23 -9.43
C TRP A 818 21.66 -17.45 -9.63
N PRO A 819 21.84 -16.80 -10.79
CA PRO A 819 22.98 -15.92 -11.01
C PRO A 819 22.89 -14.69 -10.11
N LEU A 820 24.00 -14.31 -9.49
CA LEU A 820 24.02 -13.21 -8.52
C LEU A 820 23.72 -11.84 -9.18
N ASN A 821 24.04 -11.68 -10.47
CA ASN A 821 23.71 -10.50 -11.27
C ASN A 821 22.20 -10.37 -11.59
N ASP A 822 21.40 -11.38 -11.24
CA ASP A 822 19.95 -11.48 -11.43
C ASP A 822 19.20 -11.53 -10.08
N LEU A 823 19.79 -10.96 -9.02
CA LEU A 823 19.25 -11.05 -7.67
C LEU A 823 17.79 -10.58 -7.56
N LEU A 824 17.43 -9.45 -8.19
CA LEU A 824 16.08 -8.88 -8.12
C LEU A 824 15.21 -9.19 -9.35
N SER A 825 15.71 -9.92 -10.34
CA SER A 825 14.94 -10.24 -11.55
C SER A 825 13.97 -11.43 -11.36
N VAL A 826 14.10 -12.16 -10.26
CA VAL A 826 13.22 -13.27 -9.89
C VAL A 826 11.93 -12.78 -9.24
N ASP A 827 10.87 -13.56 -9.38
CA ASP A 827 9.52 -13.28 -8.86
C ASP A 827 9.41 -13.38 -7.34
N GLY A 828 8.29 -12.88 -6.80
CA GLY A 828 7.93 -12.98 -5.38
C GLY A 828 8.69 -12.06 -4.44
N TRP A 829 9.32 -11.00 -4.96
CA TRP A 829 9.71 -9.85 -4.16
C TRP A 829 8.53 -8.88 -4.02
N ARG A 830 8.23 -8.48 -2.78
CA ARG A 830 7.35 -7.35 -2.51
C ARG A 830 8.03 -6.34 -1.60
N THR A 831 7.62 -5.09 -1.72
CA THR A 831 8.03 -4.08 -0.75
C THR A 831 7.36 -4.40 0.58
N ASP A 832 8.15 -4.37 1.65
CA ASP A 832 7.64 -4.52 3.01
C ASP A 832 6.73 -3.33 3.32
N GLN A 833 5.42 -3.56 3.23
CA GLN A 833 4.39 -2.60 3.58
C GLN A 833 4.08 -2.75 5.08
N LEU A 834 5.09 -2.54 5.91
CA LEU A 834 4.89 -2.27 7.34
C LEU A 834 4.81 -0.76 7.54
#